data_AF-A0A671THV1-F1
#
_entry.id   AF-A0A671THV1-F1
#
_cell.length_a   1.000
_cell.length_b   1.000
_cell.length_c   1.000
_cell.angle_alpha   90.00
_cell.angle_beta   90.00
_cell.angle_gamma   90.00
#
_symmetry.space_group_name_H-M   'P 1'
#
loop_
_entity.id
_entity.type
_entity.pdbx_description
1 polymer ?
#
loop_
_entity_poly.entity_id
_entity_poly.type
_entity_poly.pdbx_seq_one_letter_code
_entity_poly.pdbx_strand_id
1 'polypeptide(L)'
;MAYLGPRLGPSRVLLPAVSVFRLLGSVGMDVMGLAVSRSALERLDFDNVALKKLPLDSSDEPGVRQVKGACFSRVKPTPLTKPRFVAVSHEALALLGLDGEEVQNDPLGPEYLSGSRVMPGSEPAAHCYCGHQFGQFAGQLGDGAACYLGEVKNPSGRWEIQVKGAGLTPFSRQADGRKVLRSSIREFLCSEVMFFLGVPTTRAGSVVTSDSRVVRDVYYSGNPLNERCSVVLRIAPTFLRFGSFEIFKQPDEFTGRRGPSCGRDDIRGQMMDYVIEMFYPEIQQNHPDRVERNVAFFREVMVRTARLVAQWQCVGFCHGVLNTDNMSILGLTLDYGPYGFMDRFDPDFICNASDNSGRYSYKAQPAICRWNLVKLAEALDPELPPDRAEAVVDEYLDLYNGFYLDNMRKKLGLLTKNEPEDEMLITELLQTMHDTGADFTNTFRSLSQISCPGEGETETETEEDIVKKASDLLLEQCASLEELKAANKPSMDPRELAMLLSMAQSNPALFQMISDRATIARQLDRLGKLKDLMETSQEELKTKQAEDWSRWIARYRKRLARELEGQSDAAAVREERVRVMDSTNPRVILRNYIAQNAIEAAENGDFSEVRASIHHSLVFLTHCSSPQNKKPTHFSSFAFCPS
;
A
#
# COMPACT_ATOMS: atom_id res chain seq x y z
N MET A 1 -30.82 75.09 -8.53
CA MET A 1 -31.04 76.26 -7.65
C MET A 1 -30.45 75.87 -6.29
N ALA A 2 -29.39 76.49 -5.77
CA ALA A 2 -29.30 77.87 -5.27
C ALA A 2 -30.11 78.06 -3.97
N TYR A 3 -29.62 78.63 -2.86
CA TYR A 3 -28.28 79.17 -2.47
C TYR A 3 -28.36 79.42 -0.92
N LEU A 4 -27.37 79.18 -0.05
CA LEU A 4 -26.43 80.16 0.58
C LEU A 4 -25.87 79.63 1.93
N GLY A 5 -24.76 80.23 2.42
CA GLY A 5 -24.29 80.22 3.82
C GLY A 5 -24.29 81.66 4.40
N PRO A 6 -23.38 82.09 5.32
CA PRO A 6 -22.23 81.37 5.92
C PRO A 6 -21.91 81.64 7.44
N ARG A 7 -20.92 80.89 7.96
CA ARG A 7 -19.88 81.17 9.00
C ARG A 7 -19.97 82.36 9.98
N LEU A 8 -19.52 82.10 11.22
CA LEU A 8 -18.58 82.96 11.99
C LEU A 8 -17.68 82.12 12.93
N GLY A 9 -16.54 82.66 13.39
CA GLY A 9 -15.53 82.05 14.30
C GLY A 9 -14.97 83.09 15.31
N PRO A 10 -13.82 82.90 16.01
CA PRO A 10 -12.67 82.00 15.79
C PRO A 10 -12.59 80.87 16.87
N SER A 11 -11.50 80.34 17.48
CA SER A 11 -10.05 80.63 17.56
C SER A 11 -9.20 79.38 17.98
N ARG A 12 -7.96 79.55 18.48
CA ARG A 12 -6.99 78.49 18.90
C ARG A 12 -6.09 78.89 20.09
N VAL A 13 -5.76 77.93 20.99
CA VAL A 13 -4.51 77.83 21.81
C VAL A 13 -4.14 76.32 21.98
N LEU A 14 -2.98 75.98 22.57
CA LEU A 14 -2.23 74.71 22.46
C LEU A 14 -2.44 73.65 23.58
N LEU A 15 -2.06 72.39 23.27
CA LEU A 15 -1.29 71.33 24.02
C LEU A 15 -1.06 71.45 25.56
N PRO A 16 -0.89 70.35 26.35
CA PRO A 16 0.03 69.23 26.05
C PRO A 16 -0.38 67.81 26.55
N ALA A 17 0.59 66.94 26.88
CA ALA A 17 0.53 65.48 26.81
C ALA A 17 0.50 64.70 28.15
N VAL A 18 0.04 63.44 28.07
CA VAL A 18 0.42 62.20 28.80
C VAL A 18 1.10 62.32 30.18
N SER A 19 0.48 61.72 31.23
CA SER A 19 1.21 60.87 32.20
C SER A 19 0.34 59.96 33.09
N VAL A 20 0.82 58.71 33.18
CA VAL A 20 0.69 57.63 34.19
C VAL A 20 0.07 57.95 35.55
N PHE A 21 -0.72 57.00 36.09
CA PHE A 21 -0.67 56.63 37.52
C PHE A 21 -0.84 55.10 37.73
N ARG A 22 -0.23 54.57 38.80
CA ARG A 22 -0.44 53.20 39.37
C ARG A 22 -1.36 53.32 40.62
N LEU A 23 -1.66 52.34 41.49
CA LEU A 23 -1.13 51.00 41.82
C LEU A 23 -2.17 50.27 42.73
N LEU A 24 -2.03 48.95 42.93
CA LEU A 24 -2.74 48.08 43.91
C LEU A 24 -4.23 47.78 43.63
N GLY A 25 -4.78 46.60 43.94
CA GLY A 25 -4.10 45.35 44.35
C GLY A 25 -4.96 44.45 45.26
N SER A 26 -5.21 43.20 44.84
CA SER A 26 -5.74 42.12 45.70
C SER A 26 -5.13 40.77 45.30
N VAL A 27 -4.52 40.08 46.26
CA VAL A 27 -3.84 38.79 46.04
C VAL A 27 -4.82 37.64 46.31
N GLY A 28 -5.05 36.80 45.30
CA GLY A 28 -5.86 35.58 45.38
C GLY A 28 -5.01 34.33 45.17
N MET A 29 -4.13 34.04 46.14
CA MET A 29 -3.24 32.88 46.27
C MET A 29 -3.10 31.92 45.06
N ASP A 30 -1.96 32.00 44.39
CA ASP A 30 -1.49 30.93 43.49
C ASP A 30 -1.41 29.59 44.23
N VAL A 31 -2.07 28.56 43.69
CA VAL A 31 -1.66 27.18 43.95
C VAL A 31 -0.57 26.85 42.93
N MET A 32 0.69 26.96 43.34
CA MET A 32 1.83 26.46 42.55
C MET A 32 1.74 24.94 42.41
N GLY A 33 1.03 24.49 41.37
CA GLY A 33 0.99 23.11 40.90
C GLY A 33 1.32 23.10 39.41
N LEU A 34 2.46 22.50 39.07
CA LEU A 34 3.04 22.37 37.73
C LEU A 34 2.05 22.58 36.57
N ALA A 35 2.28 23.64 35.79
CA ALA A 35 1.82 23.70 34.41
C ALA A 35 2.63 22.70 33.58
N VAL A 36 2.35 21.41 33.78
CA VAL A 36 2.85 20.33 32.92
C VAL A 36 2.38 20.65 31.51
N SER A 37 3.32 20.86 30.59
CA SER A 37 2.99 21.00 29.18
C SER A 37 2.28 19.73 28.75
N ARG A 38 0.99 19.82 28.41
CA ARG A 38 0.21 18.67 27.97
C ARG A 38 0.87 18.03 26.76
N SER A 39 0.89 16.71 26.74
CA SER A 39 1.40 15.91 25.61
C SER A 39 0.80 16.41 24.30
N ALA A 40 1.56 16.39 23.20
CA ALA A 40 1.01 16.70 21.87
C ALA A 40 -0.22 15.85 21.54
N LEU A 41 -0.25 14.61 22.02
CA LEU A 41 -1.34 13.65 21.86
C LEU A 41 -2.57 14.00 22.73
N GLU A 42 -2.37 14.76 23.81
CA GLU A 42 -3.45 15.36 24.63
C GLU A 42 -4.00 16.68 24.05
N ARG A 43 -3.44 17.17 22.93
CA ARG A 43 -3.85 18.41 22.23
C ARG A 43 -4.57 18.16 20.89
N LEU A 44 -4.79 16.89 20.51
CA LEU A 44 -5.45 16.49 19.25
C LEU A 44 -6.95 16.83 19.24
N ASP A 45 -7.43 17.44 18.15
CA ASP A 45 -8.85 17.78 17.94
C ASP A 45 -9.62 16.58 17.36
N PHE A 46 -10.18 15.75 18.26
CA PHE A 46 -11.00 14.59 17.90
C PHE A 46 -12.45 14.97 17.63
N ASP A 47 -12.96 14.59 16.46
CA ASP A 47 -14.31 14.92 15.99
C ASP A 47 -15.13 13.68 15.58
N ASN A 48 -14.52 12.50 15.48
CA ASN A 48 -15.19 11.17 15.46
C ASN A 48 -16.48 11.07 14.59
N VAL A 49 -16.46 11.61 13.37
CA VAL A 49 -17.69 11.82 12.57
C VAL A 49 -18.28 10.51 12.08
N ALA A 50 -17.48 9.46 11.85
CA ALA A 50 -17.98 8.11 11.58
C ALA A 50 -18.91 7.63 12.69
N LEU A 51 -18.52 7.79 13.97
CA LEU A 51 -19.33 7.36 15.12
C LEU A 51 -20.54 8.26 15.39
N LYS A 52 -20.52 9.51 14.90
CA LYS A 52 -21.66 10.44 14.95
C LYS A 52 -22.68 10.22 13.84
N LYS A 53 -22.24 9.79 12.65
CA LYS A 53 -23.09 9.67 11.43
C LYS A 53 -23.49 8.24 11.06
N LEU A 54 -22.78 7.20 11.52
CA LEU A 54 -23.08 5.80 11.20
C LEU A 54 -23.65 5.04 12.41
N PRO A 55 -24.54 4.04 12.22
CA PRO A 55 -25.13 3.31 13.34
C PRO A 55 -24.10 2.54 14.17
N LEU A 56 -24.22 2.67 15.48
CA LEU A 56 -23.39 2.00 16.48
C LEU A 56 -24.12 0.79 17.09
N ASP A 57 -23.36 -0.23 17.49
CA ASP A 57 -23.88 -1.35 18.28
C ASP A 57 -24.38 -0.81 19.62
N SER A 58 -25.61 -1.17 19.98
CA SER A 58 -26.24 -0.84 21.26
C SER A 58 -25.91 -1.84 22.36
N SER A 59 -25.19 -2.93 22.04
CA SER A 59 -24.74 -3.93 23.01
C SER A 59 -23.37 -3.60 23.61
N ASP A 60 -23.34 -3.37 24.93
CA ASP A 60 -22.12 -3.32 25.74
C ASP A 60 -21.62 -4.73 26.16
N GLU A 61 -22.17 -5.82 25.60
CA GLU A 61 -21.76 -7.19 25.95
C GLU A 61 -20.25 -7.42 25.67
N PRO A 62 -19.51 -8.08 26.56
CA PRO A 62 -18.10 -8.39 26.32
C PRO A 62 -17.92 -9.62 25.43
N GLY A 63 -16.86 -9.63 24.62
CA GLY A 63 -16.43 -10.79 23.85
C GLY A 63 -16.99 -10.86 22.42
N VAL A 64 -16.65 -11.95 21.73
CA VAL A 64 -16.91 -12.17 20.30
C VAL A 64 -18.39 -12.49 20.05
N ARG A 65 -19.03 -11.74 19.13
CA ARG A 65 -20.46 -11.88 18.80
C ARG A 65 -20.79 -11.50 17.36
N GLN A 66 -22.01 -11.80 16.92
CA GLN A 66 -22.57 -11.23 15.70
C GLN A 66 -23.16 -9.83 16.00
N VAL A 67 -22.67 -8.79 15.31
CA VAL A 67 -23.09 -7.39 15.48
C VAL A 67 -24.03 -7.02 14.32
N LYS A 68 -25.30 -6.76 14.61
CA LYS A 68 -26.37 -6.64 13.61
C LYS A 68 -26.95 -5.23 13.58
N GLY A 69 -27.12 -4.67 12.39
CA GLY A 69 -27.71 -3.33 12.22
C GLY A 69 -26.82 -2.19 12.70
N ALA A 70 -25.50 -2.40 12.73
CA ALA A 70 -24.50 -1.40 13.12
C ALA A 70 -23.25 -1.51 12.23
N CYS A 71 -22.58 -0.37 12.01
CA CYS A 71 -21.31 -0.26 11.30
C CYS A 71 -20.10 -0.34 12.23
N PHE A 72 -20.24 0.07 13.51
CA PHE A 72 -19.18 0.02 14.51
C PHE A 72 -19.71 -0.46 15.87
N SER A 73 -18.89 -1.16 16.65
CA SER A 73 -19.10 -1.33 18.09
C SER A 73 -18.13 -0.46 18.84
N ARG A 74 -18.54 0.16 19.96
CA ARG A 74 -17.58 0.67 20.94
C ARG A 74 -16.78 -0.51 21.53
N VAL A 75 -15.52 -0.28 21.86
CA VAL A 75 -14.64 -1.28 22.48
C VAL A 75 -13.73 -0.61 23.52
N LYS A 76 -13.06 -1.41 24.35
CA LYS A 76 -12.00 -0.90 25.23
C LYS A 76 -10.67 -1.56 24.86
N PRO A 77 -9.65 -0.80 24.44
CA PRO A 77 -8.29 -1.32 24.26
C PRO A 77 -7.80 -2.07 25.49
N THR A 78 -7.11 -3.18 25.27
CA THR A 78 -6.44 -3.96 26.32
C THR A 78 -4.98 -3.49 26.41
N PRO A 79 -4.55 -2.85 27.51
CA PRO A 79 -3.21 -2.26 27.59
C PRO A 79 -2.05 -3.26 27.41
N LEU A 80 -0.88 -2.72 27.07
CA LEU A 80 0.39 -3.44 27.02
C LEU A 80 1.21 -3.21 28.30
N THR A 81 2.03 -4.18 28.67
CA THR A 81 2.97 -4.08 29.80
C THR A 81 4.25 -3.39 29.32
N LYS A 82 4.57 -2.20 29.85
CA LYS A 82 5.77 -1.40 29.50
C LYS A 82 5.91 -1.18 27.98
N PRO A 83 4.94 -0.49 27.34
CA PRO A 83 5.03 -0.13 25.93
C PRO A 83 6.26 0.76 25.67
N ARG A 84 6.91 0.57 24.52
CA ARG A 84 8.08 1.34 24.07
C ARG A 84 8.15 1.43 22.55
N PHE A 85 8.57 2.56 22.01
CA PHE A 85 8.73 2.72 20.56
C PHE A 85 9.84 1.82 20.00
N VAL A 86 9.50 1.09 18.95
CA VAL A 86 10.46 0.48 18.02
C VAL A 86 10.89 1.57 17.05
N ALA A 87 9.92 2.16 16.34
CA ALA A 87 10.12 3.26 15.41
C ALA A 87 8.88 4.16 15.32
N VAL A 88 9.08 5.37 14.79
CA VAL A 88 8.07 6.42 14.54
C VAL A 88 8.28 6.92 13.11
N SER A 89 7.21 7.24 12.38
CA SER A 89 7.27 7.94 11.10
C SER A 89 6.88 9.41 11.30
N HIS A 90 7.82 10.32 11.05
CA HIS A 90 7.61 11.74 11.25
C HIS A 90 6.62 12.27 10.19
N GLU A 91 6.75 11.79 8.94
CA GLU A 91 5.92 12.16 7.80
C GLU A 91 4.47 11.62 7.90
N ALA A 92 4.25 10.54 8.65
CA ALA A 92 2.90 10.05 8.93
C ALA A 92 2.25 10.76 10.13
N LEU A 93 3.02 11.08 11.18
CA LEU A 93 2.52 11.88 12.31
C LEU A 93 2.23 13.35 11.93
N ALA A 94 2.97 13.91 10.97
CA ALA A 94 2.72 15.24 10.41
C ALA A 94 1.30 15.37 9.81
N LEU A 95 0.70 14.27 9.31
CA LEU A 95 -0.69 14.27 8.85
C LEU A 95 -1.69 14.59 9.98
N LEU A 96 -1.36 14.24 11.22
CA LEU A 96 -2.15 14.55 12.41
C LEU A 96 -1.88 15.96 12.96
N GLY A 97 -0.89 16.67 12.41
CA GLY A 97 -0.42 17.96 12.93
C GLY A 97 0.55 17.82 14.11
N LEU A 98 1.19 16.65 14.25
CA LEU A 98 2.16 16.34 15.30
C LEU A 98 3.59 16.44 14.77
N ASP A 99 4.50 16.92 15.62
CA ASP A 99 5.94 16.76 15.38
C ASP A 99 6.41 15.36 15.82
N GLY A 100 7.23 14.72 14.98
CA GLY A 100 7.71 13.36 15.23
C GLY A 100 8.73 13.27 16.37
N GLU A 101 9.53 14.31 16.60
CA GLU A 101 10.52 14.35 17.67
C GLU A 101 9.89 14.71 19.03
N GLU A 102 8.90 15.62 19.07
CA GLU A 102 8.07 15.84 20.27
C GLU A 102 7.38 14.53 20.71
N VAL A 103 6.79 13.80 19.76
CA VAL A 103 6.08 12.54 20.05
C VAL A 103 7.02 11.38 20.40
N GLN A 104 8.19 11.26 19.77
CA GLN A 104 9.14 10.19 20.10
C GLN A 104 9.76 10.38 21.49
N ASN A 105 9.94 11.63 21.94
CA ASN A 105 10.49 11.94 23.26
C ASN A 105 9.43 12.03 24.38
N ASP A 106 8.14 11.97 24.05
CA ASP A 106 7.04 11.97 25.02
C ASP A 106 7.03 10.66 25.86
N PRO A 107 7.18 10.73 27.20
CA PRO A 107 7.13 9.55 28.07
C PRO A 107 5.81 8.76 28.00
N LEU A 108 4.71 9.40 27.60
CA LEU A 108 3.40 8.78 27.42
C LEU A 108 3.11 8.41 25.95
N GLY A 109 3.95 8.81 25.01
CA GLY A 109 3.82 8.52 23.58
C GLY A 109 3.57 7.03 23.29
N PRO A 110 4.37 6.09 23.85
CA PRO A 110 4.15 4.65 23.65
C PRO A 110 2.83 4.14 24.26
N GLU A 111 2.33 4.74 25.34
CA GLU A 111 1.04 4.36 25.93
C GLU A 111 -0.13 4.78 25.04
N TYR A 112 -0.12 6.05 24.59
CA TYR A 112 -1.15 6.60 23.72
C TYR A 112 -1.16 5.95 22.33
N LEU A 113 -0.01 5.84 21.67
CA LEU A 113 0.07 5.31 20.30
C LEU A 113 0.00 3.77 20.20
N SER A 114 -0.07 3.07 21.34
CA SER A 114 -0.48 1.66 21.39
C SER A 114 -1.95 1.45 21.78
N GLY A 115 -2.68 2.51 22.11
CA GLY A 115 -4.00 2.43 22.74
C GLY A 115 -3.98 1.91 24.18
N SER A 116 -2.80 1.72 24.79
CA SER A 116 -2.69 1.33 26.20
C SER A 116 -3.22 2.39 27.16
N ARG A 117 -3.24 3.65 26.69
CA ARG A 117 -3.90 4.79 27.32
C ARG A 117 -4.74 5.48 26.23
N VAL A 118 -5.98 5.85 26.57
CA VAL A 118 -6.91 6.52 25.64
C VAL A 118 -6.64 8.03 25.66
N MET A 119 -6.49 8.65 24.48
CA MET A 119 -6.27 10.09 24.35
C MET A 119 -7.55 10.88 24.72
N PRO A 120 -7.44 12.11 25.27
CA PRO A 120 -8.59 12.99 25.43
C PRO A 120 -9.36 13.16 24.10
N GLY A 121 -10.69 12.98 24.11
CA GLY A 121 -11.53 13.06 22.91
C GLY A 121 -11.58 11.80 22.03
N SER A 122 -10.68 10.83 22.24
CA SER A 122 -10.74 9.52 21.59
C SER A 122 -11.97 8.72 22.06
N GLU A 123 -12.71 8.14 21.12
CA GLU A 123 -13.81 7.20 21.36
C GLU A 123 -13.47 5.83 20.74
N PRO A 124 -12.84 4.91 21.51
CA PRO A 124 -12.38 3.66 20.94
C PRO A 124 -13.50 2.75 20.42
N ALA A 125 -13.36 2.27 19.18
CA ALA A 125 -14.35 1.47 18.47
C ALA A 125 -13.70 0.40 17.59
N ALA A 126 -14.52 -0.51 17.07
CA ALA A 126 -14.12 -1.52 16.09
C ALA A 126 -15.19 -1.63 15.00
N HIS A 127 -14.76 -1.63 13.74
CA HIS A 127 -15.59 -1.63 12.55
C HIS A 127 -16.18 -3.02 12.28
N CYS A 128 -17.48 -3.10 12.01
CA CYS A 128 -18.16 -4.30 11.53
C CYS A 128 -18.12 -4.34 10.00
N TYR A 129 -17.51 -5.38 9.42
CA TYR A 129 -17.48 -5.61 7.97
C TYR A 129 -17.58 -7.10 7.64
N CYS A 130 -17.84 -7.43 6.38
CA CYS A 130 -17.79 -8.77 5.81
C CYS A 130 -16.65 -8.86 4.77
N GLY A 131 -16.47 -10.01 4.13
CA GLY A 131 -15.48 -10.17 3.06
C GLY A 131 -15.66 -11.46 2.27
N HIS A 132 -15.37 -11.42 0.98
CA HIS A 132 -15.11 -12.60 0.16
C HIS A 132 -13.63 -12.99 0.29
N GLN A 133 -13.33 -13.99 1.11
CA GLN A 133 -11.96 -14.44 1.37
C GLN A 133 -11.60 -15.57 0.41
N PHE A 134 -10.53 -15.39 -0.38
CA PHE A 134 -10.17 -16.27 -1.51
C PHE A 134 -11.30 -16.54 -2.52
N GLY A 135 -12.26 -15.60 -2.61
CA GLY A 135 -13.43 -15.69 -3.49
C GLY A 135 -14.69 -16.30 -2.87
N GLN A 136 -14.60 -16.89 -1.67
CA GLN A 136 -15.74 -17.45 -0.93
C GLN A 136 -16.25 -16.45 0.10
N PHE A 137 -17.57 -16.27 0.22
CA PHE A 137 -18.12 -15.30 1.18
C PHE A 137 -17.92 -15.78 2.62
N ALA A 138 -17.20 -15.00 3.43
CA ALA A 138 -16.82 -15.41 4.78
C ALA A 138 -17.92 -15.21 5.83
N GLY A 139 -18.95 -14.40 5.54
CA GLY A 139 -19.88 -13.88 6.55
C GLY A 139 -19.26 -12.73 7.33
N GLN A 140 -19.66 -12.53 8.60
CA GLN A 140 -19.11 -11.44 9.41
C GLN A 140 -17.61 -11.62 9.70
N LEU A 141 -16.86 -10.57 9.42
CA LEU A 141 -15.47 -10.36 9.80
C LEU A 141 -15.44 -9.25 10.87
N GLY A 142 -15.05 -8.04 10.49
CA GLY A 142 -14.85 -6.89 11.38
C GLY A 142 -13.41 -6.78 11.91
N ASP A 143 -13.11 -5.65 12.57
CA ASP A 143 -11.78 -5.31 13.10
C ASP A 143 -11.38 -6.23 14.28
N GLY A 144 -11.05 -7.49 13.98
CA GLY A 144 -10.79 -8.52 14.99
C GLY A 144 -9.48 -8.38 15.78
N ALA A 145 -8.61 -7.48 15.36
CA ALA A 145 -7.38 -7.10 16.06
C ALA A 145 -6.99 -5.63 15.79
N ALA A 146 -7.92 -4.81 15.32
CA ALA A 146 -7.75 -3.38 15.13
C ALA A 146 -8.73 -2.64 16.03
N CYS A 147 -8.39 -1.40 16.39
CA CYS A 147 -9.25 -0.54 17.18
C CYS A 147 -9.10 0.88 16.64
N TYR A 148 -10.20 1.42 16.10
CA TYR A 148 -10.39 2.83 15.84
C TYR A 148 -10.21 3.58 17.16
N LEU A 149 -9.38 4.62 17.19
CA LEU A 149 -9.25 5.52 18.34
C LEU A 149 -10.09 6.80 18.15
N GLY A 150 -10.24 7.27 16.91
CA GLY A 150 -10.95 8.51 16.62
C GLY A 150 -10.60 9.06 15.25
N GLU A 151 -11.29 10.12 14.86
CA GLU A 151 -10.94 10.94 13.70
C GLU A 151 -10.43 12.30 14.17
N VAL A 152 -9.14 12.56 13.94
CA VAL A 152 -8.52 13.86 14.17
C VAL A 152 -8.84 14.79 13.00
N LYS A 153 -9.09 16.06 13.31
CA LYS A 153 -9.30 17.13 12.34
C LYS A 153 -8.21 18.20 12.49
N ASN A 154 -7.65 18.66 11.37
CA ASN A 154 -6.66 19.74 11.34
C ASN A 154 -6.70 20.48 9.98
N PRO A 155 -5.88 21.53 9.75
CA PRO A 155 -5.89 22.25 8.47
C PRO A 155 -5.50 21.41 7.25
N SER A 156 -4.81 20.28 7.45
CA SER A 156 -4.42 19.33 6.40
C SER A 156 -5.51 18.30 6.07
N GLY A 157 -6.62 18.27 6.82
CA GLY A 157 -7.77 17.42 6.55
C GLY A 157 -8.32 16.69 7.77
N ARG A 158 -8.90 15.50 7.52
CA ARG A 158 -9.41 14.57 8.54
C ARG A 158 -8.71 13.23 8.39
N TRP A 159 -8.32 12.65 9.53
CA TRP A 159 -7.58 11.40 9.58
C TRP A 159 -8.15 10.46 10.65
N GLU A 160 -8.65 9.31 10.20
CA GLU A 160 -8.99 8.18 11.05
C GLU A 160 -7.70 7.55 11.59
N ILE A 161 -7.63 7.35 12.90
CA ILE A 161 -6.51 6.72 13.60
C ILE A 161 -6.95 5.34 14.09
N GLN A 162 -6.20 4.29 13.73
CA GLN A 162 -6.39 2.94 14.26
C GLN A 162 -5.12 2.39 14.91
N VAL A 163 -5.27 1.55 15.94
CA VAL A 163 -4.18 0.75 16.52
C VAL A 163 -4.43 -0.73 16.32
N LYS A 164 -3.46 -1.44 15.71
CA LYS A 164 -3.58 -2.86 15.35
C LYS A 164 -2.72 -3.72 16.28
N GLY A 165 -3.37 -4.61 17.04
CA GLY A 165 -2.79 -5.38 18.15
C GLY A 165 -3.33 -4.96 19.54
N ALA A 166 -4.28 -4.03 19.58
CA ALA A 166 -4.78 -3.40 20.81
C ALA A 166 -5.69 -4.29 21.69
N GLY A 167 -5.90 -5.56 21.34
CA GLY A 167 -6.68 -6.52 22.13
C GLY A 167 -7.96 -7.00 21.46
N LEU A 168 -8.78 -7.72 22.23
CA LEU A 168 -10.01 -8.35 21.74
C LEU A 168 -11.11 -7.32 21.41
N THR A 169 -11.90 -7.65 20.39
CA THR A 169 -13.10 -6.93 19.95
C THR A 169 -14.24 -7.93 19.71
N PRO A 170 -15.49 -7.47 19.45
CA PRO A 170 -16.59 -8.36 19.03
C PRO A 170 -16.27 -9.21 17.79
N PHE A 171 -15.25 -8.81 17.03
CA PHE A 171 -14.89 -9.32 15.71
C PHE A 171 -13.66 -10.25 15.72
N SER A 172 -13.06 -10.51 16.88
CA SER A 172 -11.81 -11.30 16.97
C SER A 172 -11.95 -12.77 16.53
N ARG A 173 -13.17 -13.30 16.40
CA ARG A 173 -13.47 -14.69 16.01
C ARG A 173 -12.78 -15.70 16.95
N GLN A 174 -11.65 -16.27 16.52
CA GLN A 174 -10.83 -17.22 17.30
C GLN A 174 -9.43 -16.66 17.62
N ALA A 175 -9.14 -15.42 17.23
CA ALA A 175 -7.87 -14.74 17.53
C ALA A 175 -7.93 -14.01 18.88
N ASP A 176 -6.76 -13.75 19.45
CA ASP A 176 -6.56 -13.05 20.73
C ASP A 176 -6.51 -11.51 20.62
N GLY A 177 -6.69 -10.96 19.41
CA GLY A 177 -6.64 -9.52 19.15
C GLY A 177 -5.23 -8.90 19.24
N ARG A 178 -4.16 -9.69 19.38
CA ARG A 178 -2.77 -9.22 19.47
C ARG A 178 -1.99 -9.41 18.18
N LYS A 179 -1.12 -8.44 17.90
CA LYS A 179 -0.10 -8.49 16.85
C LYS A 179 1.28 -8.68 17.48
N VAL A 180 2.23 -9.09 16.65
CA VAL A 180 3.60 -9.45 17.04
C VAL A 180 4.61 -8.62 16.28
N LEU A 181 5.84 -8.54 16.79
CA LEU A 181 6.85 -7.56 16.36
C LEU A 181 7.12 -7.63 14.85
N ARG A 182 7.48 -8.80 14.32
CA ARG A 182 7.62 -9.08 12.87
C ARG A 182 6.47 -8.57 12.01
N SER A 183 5.23 -8.83 12.41
CA SER A 183 4.04 -8.40 11.66
C SER A 183 3.82 -6.89 11.71
N SER A 184 4.15 -6.25 12.84
CA SER A 184 3.98 -4.81 13.04
C SER A 184 5.05 -4.03 12.26
N ILE A 185 6.29 -4.52 12.23
CA ILE A 185 7.40 -3.96 11.45
C ILE A 185 7.12 -4.05 9.96
N ARG A 186 6.69 -5.21 9.44
CA ARG A 186 6.35 -5.36 8.01
C ARG A 186 5.23 -4.40 7.57
N GLU A 187 4.14 -4.33 8.33
CA GLU A 187 3.03 -3.43 8.02
C GLU A 187 3.45 -1.94 8.07
N PHE A 188 4.24 -1.55 9.06
CA PHE A 188 4.78 -0.19 9.16
C PHE A 188 5.73 0.16 8.01
N LEU A 189 6.78 -0.64 7.78
CA LEU A 189 7.78 -0.36 6.74
C LEU A 189 7.14 -0.34 5.34
N CYS A 190 6.21 -1.25 5.04
CA CYS A 190 5.59 -1.30 3.72
C CYS A 190 4.58 -0.16 3.48
N SER A 191 3.89 0.31 4.52
CA SER A 191 3.02 1.50 4.44
C SER A 191 3.81 2.72 4.01
N GLU A 192 4.95 2.97 4.67
CA GLU A 192 5.75 4.16 4.43
C GLU A 192 6.55 4.06 3.12
N VAL A 193 7.10 2.88 2.79
CA VAL A 193 7.76 2.66 1.49
C VAL A 193 6.80 2.88 0.33
N MET A 194 5.55 2.39 0.40
CA MET A 194 4.58 2.58 -0.67
C MET A 194 4.18 4.06 -0.83
N PHE A 195 4.13 4.82 0.27
CA PHE A 195 3.94 6.27 0.22
C PHE A 195 5.11 6.98 -0.48
N PHE A 196 6.36 6.66 -0.15
CA PHE A 196 7.52 7.27 -0.82
C PHE A 196 7.64 6.86 -2.30
N LEU A 197 7.19 5.65 -2.67
CA LEU A 197 7.03 5.20 -4.07
C LEU A 197 5.88 5.90 -4.82
N GLY A 198 5.15 6.82 -4.18
CA GLY A 198 4.01 7.53 -4.80
C GLY A 198 2.77 6.67 -5.02
N VAL A 199 2.68 5.50 -4.36
CA VAL A 199 1.54 4.59 -4.46
C VAL A 199 0.54 4.90 -3.34
N PRO A 200 -0.76 5.13 -3.64
CA PRO A 200 -1.76 5.40 -2.62
C PRO A 200 -1.84 4.29 -1.57
N THR A 201 -1.81 4.67 -0.29
CA THR A 201 -1.71 3.72 0.82
C THR A 201 -2.21 4.31 2.13
N THR A 202 -2.62 3.43 3.06
CA THR A 202 -2.72 3.77 4.48
C THR A 202 -1.33 3.97 5.08
N ARG A 203 -1.15 4.99 5.92
CA ARG A 203 0.13 5.36 6.53
C ARG A 203 0.32 4.71 7.89
N ALA A 204 1.57 4.59 8.35
CA ALA A 204 1.89 3.99 9.64
C ALA A 204 2.71 4.96 10.51
N GLY A 205 2.09 5.50 11.56
CA GLY A 205 2.71 6.54 12.40
C GLY A 205 3.75 6.02 13.41
N SER A 206 3.59 4.80 13.92
CA SER A 206 4.56 4.21 14.86
C SER A 206 4.40 2.70 15.01
N VAL A 207 5.47 2.02 15.43
CA VAL A 207 5.43 0.67 16.02
C VAL A 207 5.82 0.74 17.48
N VAL A 208 4.97 0.20 18.34
CA VAL A 208 5.21 0.03 19.79
C VAL A 208 5.36 -1.47 20.10
N THR A 209 6.38 -1.85 20.85
CA THR A 209 6.54 -3.21 21.41
C THR A 209 6.44 -3.19 22.93
N SER A 210 6.34 -4.36 23.56
CA SER A 210 6.05 -4.47 24.99
C SER A 210 6.66 -5.72 25.65
N ASP A 211 6.51 -5.83 26.96
CA ASP A 211 6.86 -7.02 27.74
C ASP A 211 5.68 -8.00 27.85
N SER A 212 4.48 -7.64 27.40
CA SER A 212 3.38 -8.58 27.19
C SER A 212 3.75 -9.57 26.08
N ARG A 213 3.36 -10.84 26.21
CA ARG A 213 3.66 -11.90 25.24
C ARG A 213 2.42 -12.65 24.79
N VAL A 214 2.53 -13.30 23.64
CA VAL A 214 1.48 -14.13 23.06
C VAL A 214 2.09 -15.34 22.35
N VAL A 215 1.38 -16.46 22.38
CA VAL A 215 1.82 -17.71 21.76
C VAL A 215 1.55 -17.67 20.24
N ARG A 216 2.55 -18.02 19.44
CA ARG A 216 2.44 -18.14 17.97
C ARG A 216 3.25 -19.34 17.49
N ASP A 217 2.63 -20.21 16.72
CA ASP A 217 3.38 -21.08 15.81
C ASP A 217 3.64 -20.28 14.54
N VAL A 218 4.92 -20.05 14.20
CA VAL A 218 5.31 -19.15 13.11
C VAL A 218 5.09 -19.82 11.74
N TYR A 219 5.24 -21.14 11.68
CA TYR A 219 5.26 -21.94 10.45
C TYR A 219 4.20 -23.06 10.46
N TYR A 220 3.32 -23.09 11.46
CA TYR A 220 2.37 -24.18 11.74
C TYR A 220 3.06 -25.55 11.91
N SER A 221 4.29 -25.56 12.42
CA SER A 221 5.15 -26.75 12.50
C SER A 221 5.03 -27.53 13.83
N GLY A 222 4.10 -27.17 14.70
CA GLY A 222 3.99 -27.68 16.07
C GLY A 222 4.97 -27.04 17.06
N ASN A 223 5.69 -25.97 16.68
CA ASN A 223 6.74 -25.34 17.49
C ASN A 223 6.36 -23.91 17.91
N PRO A 224 5.47 -23.73 18.91
CA PRO A 224 5.00 -22.42 19.34
C PRO A 224 6.07 -21.61 20.09
N LEU A 225 6.22 -20.34 19.70
CA LEU A 225 7.07 -19.34 20.34
C LEU A 225 6.24 -18.32 21.13
N ASN A 226 6.85 -17.76 22.19
CA ASN A 226 6.26 -16.69 23.01
C ASN A 226 6.72 -15.31 22.51
N GLU A 227 6.16 -14.86 21.38
CA GLU A 227 6.47 -13.57 20.76
C GLU A 227 6.04 -12.37 21.63
N ARG A 228 6.69 -11.21 21.46
CA ARG A 228 6.29 -9.96 22.13
C ARG A 228 5.05 -9.35 21.46
N CYS A 229 4.03 -9.05 22.26
CA CYS A 229 2.89 -8.25 21.82
C CYS A 229 3.38 -6.88 21.36
N SER A 230 3.02 -6.51 20.14
CA SER A 230 3.38 -5.25 19.51
C SER A 230 2.15 -4.66 18.81
N VAL A 231 2.15 -3.34 18.64
CA VAL A 231 1.07 -2.57 18.02
C VAL A 231 1.64 -1.67 16.94
N VAL A 232 0.96 -1.60 15.80
CA VAL A 232 1.20 -0.58 14.77
C VAL A 232 0.05 0.43 14.77
N LEU A 233 0.41 1.72 14.75
CA LEU A 233 -0.50 2.84 14.58
C LEU A 233 -0.71 3.09 13.09
N ARG A 234 -1.95 3.01 12.62
CA ARG A 234 -2.37 3.22 11.22
C ARG A 234 -3.12 4.55 11.11
N ILE A 235 -2.89 5.27 10.01
CA ILE A 235 -3.48 6.58 9.71
C ILE A 235 -4.01 6.56 8.27
N ALA A 236 -5.27 6.94 8.05
CA ALA A 236 -5.88 7.08 6.72
C ALA A 236 -7.04 8.09 6.77
N PRO A 237 -7.55 8.60 5.64
CA PRO A 237 -8.75 9.44 5.66
C PRO A 237 -9.98 8.64 6.15
N THR A 238 -10.04 7.35 5.79
CA THR A 238 -10.84 6.32 6.48
C THR A 238 -10.33 4.91 6.17
N PHE A 239 -10.68 3.94 7.03
CA PHE A 239 -10.49 2.50 6.81
C PHE A 239 -11.79 1.77 6.37
N LEU A 240 -12.72 2.48 5.70
CA LEU A 240 -13.86 1.86 5.01
C LEU A 240 -13.41 1.01 3.80
N ARG A 241 -14.02 -0.18 3.67
CA ARG A 241 -13.63 -1.28 2.77
C ARG A 241 -14.76 -1.56 1.77
N PHE A 242 -14.49 -2.31 0.69
CA PHE A 242 -15.57 -2.88 -0.12
C PHE A 242 -16.41 -3.84 0.73
N GLY A 243 -15.73 -4.71 1.51
CA GLY A 243 -16.35 -5.61 2.49
C GLY A 243 -17.18 -4.93 3.58
N SER A 244 -17.05 -3.62 3.79
CA SER A 244 -17.91 -2.87 4.72
C SER A 244 -19.35 -2.80 4.23
N PHE A 245 -19.58 -2.70 2.91
CA PHE A 245 -20.93 -2.76 2.33
C PHE A 245 -21.46 -4.21 2.27
N GLU A 246 -20.59 -5.21 2.25
CA GLU A 246 -21.00 -6.63 2.25
C GLU A 246 -21.71 -7.06 3.55
N ILE A 247 -21.78 -6.22 4.60
CA ILE A 247 -22.61 -6.50 5.78
C ILE A 247 -24.11 -6.57 5.48
N PHE A 248 -24.53 -6.01 4.33
CA PHE A 248 -25.90 -6.07 3.84
C PHE A 248 -26.15 -7.26 2.88
N LYS A 249 -25.11 -8.04 2.51
CA LYS A 249 -25.24 -9.14 1.52
C LYS A 249 -26.26 -10.18 1.98
N GLN A 250 -27.14 -10.55 1.06
CA GLN A 250 -28.10 -11.66 1.18
C GLN A 250 -27.38 -13.01 1.40
N PRO A 251 -28.10 -14.11 1.72
CA PRO A 251 -27.50 -15.45 1.76
C PRO A 251 -26.77 -15.78 0.44
N ASP A 252 -25.47 -16.04 0.56
CA ASP A 252 -24.59 -16.42 -0.53
C ASP A 252 -24.88 -17.87 -0.97
N GLU A 253 -25.04 -18.08 -2.28
CA GLU A 253 -25.53 -19.36 -2.85
C GLU A 253 -24.58 -20.54 -2.58
N PHE A 254 -23.27 -20.29 -2.51
CA PHE A 254 -22.25 -21.32 -2.36
C PHE A 254 -21.95 -21.64 -0.89
N THR A 255 -21.89 -20.62 -0.03
CA THR A 255 -21.51 -20.79 1.38
C THR A 255 -22.67 -20.81 2.36
N GLY A 256 -23.87 -20.40 1.94
CA GLY A 256 -25.05 -20.21 2.79
C GLY A 256 -24.91 -19.07 3.81
N ARG A 257 -23.81 -18.31 3.79
CA ARG A 257 -23.54 -17.22 4.75
C ARG A 257 -24.18 -15.93 4.28
N ARG A 258 -24.60 -15.07 5.22
CA ARG A 258 -25.15 -13.74 4.94
C ARG A 258 -24.46 -12.67 5.78
N GLY A 259 -24.54 -11.42 5.34
CA GLY A 259 -24.13 -10.28 6.15
C GLY A 259 -25.00 -10.13 7.40
N PRO A 260 -24.48 -9.62 8.53
CA PRO A 260 -25.23 -9.50 9.78
C PRO A 260 -26.31 -8.41 9.75
N SER A 261 -26.23 -7.48 8.79
CA SER A 261 -27.18 -6.40 8.53
C SER A 261 -27.98 -6.61 7.24
N CYS A 262 -28.03 -7.84 6.73
CA CYS A 262 -28.84 -8.26 5.57
C CYS A 262 -30.27 -7.69 5.62
N GLY A 263 -30.65 -6.91 4.59
CA GLY A 263 -31.95 -6.24 4.50
C GLY A 263 -32.08 -4.90 5.25
N ARG A 264 -30.97 -4.31 5.73
CA ARG A 264 -30.93 -2.95 6.29
C ARG A 264 -30.49 -1.93 5.25
N ASP A 265 -31.34 -1.78 4.24
CA ASP A 265 -31.11 -0.87 3.12
C ASP A 265 -31.03 0.60 3.57
N ASP A 266 -31.72 0.92 4.67
CA ASP A 266 -31.63 2.21 5.39
C ASP A 266 -30.20 2.53 5.85
N ILE A 267 -29.48 1.52 6.36
CA ILE A 267 -28.08 1.68 6.77
C ILE A 267 -27.16 1.69 5.55
N ARG A 268 -27.43 0.89 4.50
CA ARG A 268 -26.65 0.93 3.25
C ARG A 268 -26.67 2.32 2.63
N GLY A 269 -27.86 2.93 2.52
CA GLY A 269 -28.04 4.28 2.01
C GLY A 269 -27.29 5.31 2.86
N GLN A 270 -27.52 5.31 4.18
CA GLN A 270 -26.83 6.18 5.14
C GLN A 270 -25.30 6.06 5.06
N MET A 271 -24.78 4.85 4.88
CA MET A 271 -23.34 4.58 4.77
C MET A 271 -22.74 5.06 3.44
N MET A 272 -23.45 4.93 2.32
CA MET A 272 -22.97 5.48 1.05
C MET A 272 -23.10 7.01 1.01
N ASP A 273 -24.18 7.58 1.55
CA ASP A 273 -24.32 9.02 1.75
C ASP A 273 -23.14 9.59 2.57
N TYR A 274 -22.78 8.93 3.68
CA TYR A 274 -21.61 9.27 4.49
C TYR A 274 -20.31 9.24 3.68
N VAL A 275 -20.04 8.18 2.93
CA VAL A 275 -18.80 8.04 2.15
C VAL A 275 -18.70 9.15 1.09
N ILE A 276 -19.80 9.40 0.36
CA ILE A 276 -19.82 10.38 -0.73
C ILE A 276 -19.67 11.81 -0.18
N GLU A 277 -20.41 12.17 0.86
CA GLU A 277 -20.33 13.51 1.48
C GLU A 277 -18.92 13.79 2.06
N MET A 278 -18.31 12.81 2.74
CA MET A 278 -17.07 13.01 3.49
C MET A 278 -15.80 12.90 2.64
N PHE A 279 -15.80 12.07 1.58
CA PHE A 279 -14.59 11.75 0.81
C PHE A 279 -14.69 11.99 -0.70
N TYR A 280 -15.89 12.30 -1.21
CA TYR A 280 -16.15 12.63 -2.61
C TYR A 280 -17.02 13.90 -2.76
N PRO A 281 -16.68 15.01 -2.07
CA PRO A 281 -17.55 16.19 -1.98
C PRO A 281 -17.84 16.86 -3.33
N GLU A 282 -16.95 16.73 -4.32
CA GLU A 282 -17.20 17.21 -5.69
C GLU A 282 -18.28 16.36 -6.41
N ILE A 283 -18.31 15.05 -6.19
CA ILE A 283 -19.38 14.19 -6.72
C ILE A 283 -20.72 14.54 -6.06
N GLN A 284 -20.71 14.80 -4.75
CA GLN A 284 -21.89 15.27 -4.01
C GLN A 284 -22.41 16.65 -4.48
N GLN A 285 -21.54 17.51 -5.03
CA GLN A 285 -21.91 18.83 -5.55
C GLN A 285 -22.37 18.77 -7.01
N ASN A 286 -21.69 17.99 -7.85
CA ASN A 286 -21.92 17.94 -9.29
C ASN A 286 -23.13 17.06 -9.68
N HIS A 287 -23.53 16.10 -8.85
CA HIS A 287 -24.62 15.17 -9.13
C HIS A 287 -25.77 15.34 -8.11
N PRO A 288 -26.82 16.11 -8.45
CA PRO A 288 -27.96 16.35 -7.55
C PRO A 288 -28.96 15.18 -7.53
N ASP A 289 -28.97 14.32 -8.54
CA ASP A 289 -29.71 13.06 -8.50
C ASP A 289 -28.94 11.99 -7.72
N ARG A 290 -29.63 11.26 -6.84
CA ARG A 290 -29.02 10.26 -5.95
C ARG A 290 -28.40 9.10 -6.72
N VAL A 291 -29.05 8.60 -7.77
CA VAL A 291 -28.58 7.44 -8.53
C VAL A 291 -27.39 7.82 -9.40
N GLU A 292 -27.45 8.92 -10.13
CA GLU A 292 -26.31 9.40 -10.94
C GLU A 292 -25.11 9.77 -10.06
N ARG A 293 -25.32 10.30 -8.85
CA ARG A 293 -24.28 10.51 -7.84
C ARG A 293 -23.65 9.21 -7.37
N ASN A 294 -24.46 8.18 -7.09
CA ASN A 294 -23.98 6.86 -6.66
C ASN A 294 -23.18 6.16 -7.79
N VAL A 295 -23.63 6.29 -9.05
CA VAL A 295 -22.93 5.80 -10.25
C VAL A 295 -21.58 6.52 -10.44
N ALA A 296 -21.56 7.85 -10.33
CA ALA A 296 -20.33 8.64 -10.44
C ALA A 296 -19.33 8.30 -9.32
N PHE A 297 -19.80 8.11 -8.09
CA PHE A 297 -18.99 7.61 -6.97
C PHE A 297 -18.38 6.24 -7.26
N PHE A 298 -19.19 5.26 -7.67
CA PHE A 298 -18.70 3.91 -7.98
C PHE A 298 -17.68 3.92 -9.13
N ARG A 299 -17.88 4.77 -10.15
CA ARG A 299 -16.95 4.98 -11.26
C ARG A 299 -15.60 5.55 -10.79
N GLU A 300 -15.59 6.51 -9.86
CA GLU A 300 -14.35 7.01 -9.26
C GLU A 300 -13.66 5.97 -8.35
N VAL A 301 -14.41 5.16 -7.59
CA VAL A 301 -13.84 4.02 -6.84
C VAL A 301 -13.15 3.04 -7.79
N MET A 302 -13.79 2.72 -8.92
CA MET A 302 -13.20 1.90 -9.98
C MET A 302 -11.95 2.54 -10.59
N VAL A 303 -12.01 3.82 -10.98
CA VAL A 303 -10.88 4.56 -11.57
C VAL A 303 -9.66 4.58 -10.63
N ARG A 304 -9.88 4.83 -9.33
CA ARG A 304 -8.80 4.75 -8.32
C ARG A 304 -8.27 3.33 -8.17
N THR A 305 -9.13 2.32 -8.17
CA THR A 305 -8.74 0.91 -8.08
C THR A 305 -7.90 0.45 -9.28
N ALA A 306 -8.30 0.81 -10.50
CA ALA A 306 -7.56 0.54 -11.73
C ALA A 306 -6.18 1.21 -11.73
N ARG A 307 -6.11 2.48 -11.31
CA ARG A 307 -4.85 3.22 -11.16
C ARG A 307 -3.93 2.60 -10.10
N LEU A 308 -4.48 2.22 -8.94
CA LEU A 308 -3.75 1.61 -7.84
C LEU A 308 -3.08 0.30 -8.26
N VAL A 309 -3.83 -0.62 -8.88
CA VAL A 309 -3.26 -1.90 -9.31
C VAL A 309 -2.29 -1.73 -10.48
N ALA A 310 -2.52 -0.78 -11.40
CA ALA A 310 -1.53 -0.42 -12.42
C ALA A 310 -0.22 0.06 -11.78
N GLN A 311 -0.26 0.87 -10.72
CA GLN A 311 0.93 1.26 -9.96
C GLN A 311 1.60 0.06 -9.27
N TRP A 312 0.83 -0.86 -8.66
CA TRP A 312 1.38 -2.09 -8.06
C TRP A 312 2.16 -2.93 -9.08
N GLN A 313 1.64 -3.09 -10.30
CA GLN A 313 2.36 -3.76 -11.39
C GLN A 313 3.67 -3.01 -11.73
N CYS A 314 3.61 -1.70 -11.94
CA CYS A 314 4.77 -0.88 -12.32
C CYS A 314 5.91 -0.83 -11.27
N VAL A 315 5.63 -1.11 -10.00
CA VAL A 315 6.66 -1.24 -8.92
C VAL A 315 6.95 -2.69 -8.51
N GLY A 316 6.35 -3.68 -9.18
CA GLY A 316 6.58 -5.10 -8.89
C GLY A 316 5.98 -5.57 -7.56
N PHE A 317 4.98 -4.86 -7.02
CA PHE A 317 4.33 -5.19 -5.75
C PHE A 317 3.25 -6.25 -5.92
N CYS A 318 3.30 -7.28 -5.07
CA CYS A 318 2.31 -8.33 -4.96
C CYS A 318 1.72 -8.30 -3.54
N HIS A 319 0.40 -8.14 -3.43
CA HIS A 319 -0.30 -7.95 -2.15
C HIS A 319 -0.58 -9.28 -1.41
N GLY A 320 -0.80 -10.37 -2.14
CA GLY A 320 -0.98 -11.73 -1.62
C GLY A 320 -2.32 -12.04 -0.94
N VAL A 321 -3.15 -11.04 -0.59
CA VAL A 321 -4.46 -11.23 0.07
C VAL A 321 -5.48 -10.18 -0.41
N LEU A 322 -5.81 -10.18 -1.70
CA LEU A 322 -6.80 -9.26 -2.29
C LEU A 322 -8.25 -9.78 -2.10
N ASN A 323 -8.63 -9.99 -0.84
CA ASN A 323 -10.02 -10.18 -0.45
C ASN A 323 -10.78 -8.84 -0.51
N THR A 324 -12.12 -8.86 -0.59
CA THR A 324 -12.92 -7.61 -0.58
C THR A 324 -12.85 -6.86 0.77
N ASP A 325 -12.53 -7.53 1.88
CA ASP A 325 -12.22 -6.87 3.16
C ASP A 325 -10.89 -6.08 3.15
N ASN A 326 -10.00 -6.32 2.19
CA ASN A 326 -8.73 -5.59 2.06
C ASN A 326 -8.74 -4.54 0.92
N MET A 327 -9.86 -4.37 0.22
CA MET A 327 -10.01 -3.31 -0.79
C MET A 327 -10.53 -2.03 -0.12
N SER A 328 -9.69 -1.00 -0.04
CA SER A 328 -10.09 0.33 0.47
C SER A 328 -11.09 1.00 -0.47
N ILE A 329 -12.17 1.57 0.08
CA ILE A 329 -13.14 2.31 -0.73
C ILE A 329 -12.52 3.54 -1.42
N LEU A 330 -11.45 4.11 -0.84
CA LEU A 330 -10.75 5.27 -1.39
C LEU A 330 -9.66 4.92 -2.43
N GLY A 331 -9.43 3.64 -2.72
CA GLY A 331 -8.35 3.20 -3.60
C GLY A 331 -6.95 3.33 -2.97
N LEU A 332 -6.83 3.00 -1.68
CA LEU A 332 -5.56 2.91 -0.96
C LEU A 332 -5.11 1.44 -0.82
N THR A 333 -3.79 1.20 -0.88
CA THR A 333 -3.18 -0.04 -0.40
C THR A 333 -3.47 -0.19 1.10
N LEU A 334 -3.91 -1.39 1.53
CA LEU A 334 -4.57 -1.60 2.82
C LEU A 334 -4.25 -2.98 3.42
N ASP A 335 -4.10 -3.07 4.74
CA ASP A 335 -3.94 -4.33 5.49
C ASP A 335 -2.79 -5.25 5.00
N TYR A 336 -1.57 -4.69 5.01
CA TYR A 336 -0.32 -5.41 4.71
C TYR A 336 -0.14 -6.69 5.55
N GLY A 337 -0.05 -7.83 4.85
CA GLY A 337 0.23 -9.14 5.45
C GLY A 337 1.38 -9.86 4.74
N PRO A 338 1.13 -11.01 4.08
CA PRO A 338 2.14 -11.74 3.30
C PRO A 338 2.32 -11.12 1.90
N TYR A 339 2.60 -9.80 1.85
CA TYR A 339 2.97 -9.10 0.63
C TYR A 339 4.41 -9.45 0.21
N GLY A 340 4.78 -9.14 -1.03
CA GLY A 340 6.17 -9.11 -1.47
C GLY A 340 6.36 -8.17 -2.65
N PHE A 341 7.47 -7.43 -2.66
CA PHE A 341 7.99 -6.89 -3.90
C PHE A 341 8.75 -8.00 -4.64
N MET A 342 8.62 -8.07 -5.96
CA MET A 342 9.40 -8.98 -6.80
C MET A 342 10.87 -8.58 -6.79
N ASP A 343 11.74 -9.49 -6.35
CA ASP A 343 13.17 -9.37 -6.57
C ASP A 343 13.49 -9.58 -8.06
N ARG A 344 13.08 -10.72 -8.62
CA ARG A 344 13.16 -11.06 -10.06
C ARG A 344 11.78 -11.06 -10.69
N PHE A 345 11.72 -10.79 -12.00
CA PHE A 345 10.44 -10.83 -12.69
C PHE A 345 9.94 -12.28 -12.90
N ASP A 346 8.93 -12.66 -12.12
CA ASP A 346 8.10 -13.84 -12.35
C ASP A 346 6.63 -13.39 -12.42
N PRO A 347 5.95 -13.45 -13.59
CA PRO A 347 4.55 -13.06 -13.69
C PRO A 347 3.64 -13.96 -12.82
N ASP A 348 4.08 -15.18 -12.52
CA ASP A 348 3.43 -16.13 -11.61
C ASP A 348 3.85 -15.97 -10.14
N PHE A 349 4.57 -14.90 -9.77
CA PHE A 349 5.03 -14.67 -8.40
C PHE A 349 3.88 -14.66 -7.37
N ILE A 350 3.92 -15.60 -6.44
CA ILE A 350 3.01 -15.73 -5.30
C ILE A 350 3.80 -15.38 -4.03
N CYS A 351 3.50 -14.26 -3.40
CA CYS A 351 4.11 -13.84 -2.13
C CYS A 351 3.48 -14.50 -0.89
N ASN A 352 2.28 -15.08 -1.03
CA ASN A 352 1.53 -15.68 0.07
C ASN A 352 1.64 -17.21 0.04
N ALA A 353 2.36 -17.77 1.01
CA ALA A 353 2.53 -19.22 1.19
C ALA A 353 1.24 -20.00 1.51
N SER A 354 0.09 -19.35 1.67
CA SER A 354 -1.23 -20.00 1.75
C SER A 354 -2.07 -19.90 0.47
N ASP A 355 -1.59 -19.22 -0.57
CA ASP A 355 -2.27 -19.05 -1.86
C ASP A 355 -1.84 -20.14 -2.86
N ASN A 356 -2.16 -21.40 -2.55
CA ASN A 356 -1.67 -22.57 -3.29
C ASN A 356 -2.12 -22.62 -4.76
N SER A 357 -3.21 -21.94 -5.13
CA SER A 357 -3.67 -21.80 -6.52
C SER A 357 -3.17 -20.51 -7.20
N GLY A 358 -2.46 -19.64 -6.48
CA GLY A 358 -1.98 -18.36 -7.00
C GLY A 358 -3.09 -17.40 -7.40
N ARG A 359 -4.24 -17.42 -6.69
CA ARG A 359 -5.38 -16.51 -6.93
C ARG A 359 -4.93 -15.04 -6.84
N TYR A 360 -3.99 -14.74 -5.96
CA TYR A 360 -3.41 -13.44 -5.70
C TYR A 360 -1.95 -13.33 -6.16
N SER A 361 -1.55 -14.16 -7.14
CA SER A 361 -0.29 -14.02 -7.88
C SER A 361 -0.17 -12.66 -8.57
N TYR A 362 1.05 -12.22 -8.84
CA TYR A 362 1.35 -10.89 -9.37
C TYR A 362 0.51 -10.52 -10.60
N LYS A 363 0.45 -11.40 -11.62
CA LYS A 363 -0.34 -11.19 -12.85
C LYS A 363 -1.86 -11.25 -12.65
N ALA A 364 -2.34 -11.85 -11.57
CA ALA A 364 -3.77 -12.01 -11.29
C ALA A 364 -4.39 -10.75 -10.66
N GLN A 365 -3.58 -9.89 -10.03
CA GLN A 365 -4.07 -8.73 -9.29
C GLN A 365 -5.02 -7.81 -10.08
N PRO A 366 -4.78 -7.46 -11.37
CA PRO A 366 -5.71 -6.63 -12.14
C PRO A 366 -7.09 -7.27 -12.35
N ALA A 367 -7.13 -8.59 -12.65
CA ALA A 367 -8.39 -9.32 -12.84
C ALA A 367 -9.15 -9.51 -11.51
N ILE A 368 -8.43 -9.76 -10.43
CA ILE A 368 -9.00 -9.84 -9.07
C ILE A 368 -9.57 -8.49 -8.63
N CYS A 369 -8.92 -7.37 -8.97
CA CYS A 369 -9.46 -6.05 -8.65
C CYS A 369 -10.77 -5.76 -9.40
N ARG A 370 -10.93 -6.18 -10.68
CA ARG A 370 -12.24 -6.15 -11.38
C ARG A 370 -13.28 -7.03 -10.67
N TRP A 371 -12.89 -8.25 -10.26
CA TRP A 371 -13.80 -9.16 -9.54
C TRP A 371 -14.25 -8.58 -8.19
N ASN A 372 -13.35 -7.95 -7.44
CA ASN A 372 -13.68 -7.27 -6.19
C ASN A 372 -14.61 -6.06 -6.41
N LEU A 373 -14.47 -5.32 -7.53
CA LEU A 373 -15.39 -4.24 -7.90
C LEU A 373 -16.80 -4.75 -8.24
N VAL A 374 -16.92 -5.91 -8.90
CA VAL A 374 -18.23 -6.59 -9.08
C VAL A 374 -18.85 -6.96 -7.72
N LYS A 375 -18.04 -7.43 -6.76
CA LYS A 375 -18.54 -7.71 -5.40
C LYS A 375 -18.91 -6.47 -4.60
N LEU A 376 -18.30 -5.31 -4.87
CA LEU A 376 -18.79 -4.03 -4.37
C LEU A 376 -20.13 -3.66 -5.01
N ALA A 377 -20.30 -3.79 -6.32
CA ALA A 377 -21.57 -3.53 -7.00
C ALA A 377 -22.72 -4.40 -6.44
N GLU A 378 -22.50 -5.72 -6.28
CA GLU A 378 -23.44 -6.64 -5.61
C GLU A 378 -23.82 -6.23 -4.19
N ALA A 379 -22.97 -5.48 -3.49
CA ALA A 379 -23.22 -5.01 -2.14
C ALA A 379 -23.93 -3.64 -2.09
N LEU A 380 -23.92 -2.89 -3.20
CA LEU A 380 -24.53 -1.56 -3.33
C LEU A 380 -25.97 -1.57 -3.88
N ASP A 381 -26.40 -2.65 -4.54
CA ASP A 381 -27.81 -2.90 -4.93
C ASP A 381 -28.76 -2.75 -3.71
N PRO A 382 -29.88 -1.97 -3.77
CA PRO A 382 -30.43 -1.25 -4.93
C PRO A 382 -30.08 0.25 -5.00
N GLU A 383 -29.20 0.74 -4.12
CA GLU A 383 -28.72 2.14 -4.16
C GLU A 383 -27.84 2.42 -5.39
N LEU A 384 -27.22 1.37 -5.95
CA LEU A 384 -26.59 1.37 -7.27
C LEU A 384 -27.26 0.26 -8.11
N PRO A 385 -28.08 0.61 -9.13
CA PRO A 385 -28.74 -0.38 -9.99
C PRO A 385 -27.74 -1.28 -10.74
N PRO A 386 -27.98 -2.61 -10.85
CA PRO A 386 -27.02 -3.53 -11.46
C PRO A 386 -26.63 -3.22 -12.91
N ASP A 387 -27.55 -2.77 -13.75
CA ASP A 387 -27.31 -2.36 -15.14
C ASP A 387 -26.36 -1.15 -15.22
N ARG A 388 -26.53 -0.19 -14.31
CA ARG A 388 -25.67 1.00 -14.19
C ARG A 388 -24.30 0.67 -13.60
N ALA A 389 -24.20 -0.38 -12.78
CA ALA A 389 -22.93 -0.87 -12.25
C ALA A 389 -22.14 -1.67 -13.30
N GLU A 390 -22.80 -2.56 -14.05
CA GLU A 390 -22.20 -3.37 -15.12
C GLU A 390 -21.58 -2.48 -16.20
N ALA A 391 -22.35 -1.51 -16.70
CA ALA A 391 -21.88 -0.53 -17.68
C ALA A 391 -20.64 0.28 -17.23
N VAL A 392 -20.46 0.48 -15.93
CA VAL A 392 -19.25 1.11 -15.36
C VAL A 392 -18.10 0.09 -15.31
N VAL A 393 -18.33 -1.13 -14.80
CA VAL A 393 -17.30 -2.18 -14.64
C VAL A 393 -16.66 -2.63 -15.96
N ASP A 394 -17.33 -2.44 -17.09
CA ASP A 394 -16.76 -2.73 -18.41
C ASP A 394 -15.68 -1.73 -18.86
N GLU A 395 -15.70 -0.49 -18.36
CA GLU A 395 -14.64 0.51 -18.61
C GLU A 395 -13.31 0.15 -17.92
N TYR A 396 -13.34 -0.76 -16.94
CA TYR A 396 -12.22 -1.03 -16.04
C TYR A 396 -10.92 -1.44 -16.76
N LEU A 397 -11.01 -2.31 -17.77
CA LEU A 397 -9.82 -2.88 -18.41
C LEU A 397 -9.08 -1.82 -19.25
N ASP A 398 -9.80 -0.99 -19.99
CA ASP A 398 -9.21 0.08 -20.80
C ASP A 398 -8.58 1.16 -19.91
N LEU A 399 -9.23 1.51 -18.79
CA LEU A 399 -8.69 2.43 -17.79
C LEU A 399 -7.43 1.87 -17.12
N TYR A 400 -7.44 0.60 -16.72
CA TYR A 400 -6.27 -0.09 -16.17
C TYR A 400 -5.11 -0.12 -17.17
N ASN A 401 -5.37 -0.51 -18.43
CA ASN A 401 -4.37 -0.58 -19.49
C ASN A 401 -3.77 0.80 -19.78
N GLY A 402 -4.60 1.85 -19.82
CA GLY A 402 -4.14 3.24 -19.96
C GLY A 402 -3.19 3.66 -18.84
N PHE A 403 -3.59 3.51 -17.57
CA PHE A 403 -2.73 3.84 -16.43
C PHE A 403 -1.45 3.00 -16.38
N TYR A 404 -1.53 1.72 -16.77
CA TYR A 404 -0.37 0.83 -16.82
C TYR A 404 0.63 1.26 -17.91
N LEU A 405 0.17 1.45 -19.15
CA LEU A 405 1.03 1.86 -20.26
C LEU A 405 1.66 3.24 -20.01
N ASP A 406 0.91 4.22 -19.49
CA ASP A 406 1.45 5.56 -19.21
C ASP A 406 2.46 5.58 -18.06
N ASN A 407 2.36 4.65 -17.11
CA ASN A 407 3.40 4.48 -16.08
C ASN A 407 4.62 3.74 -16.64
N MET A 408 4.42 2.69 -17.45
CA MET A 408 5.52 1.94 -18.08
C MET A 408 6.30 2.79 -19.10
N ARG A 409 5.63 3.68 -19.85
CA ARG A 409 6.26 4.70 -20.70
C ARG A 409 7.26 5.57 -19.94
N LYS A 410 6.86 6.11 -18.78
CA LYS A 410 7.74 6.90 -17.89
C LYS A 410 8.91 6.08 -17.37
N LYS A 411 8.67 4.82 -16.99
CA LYS A 411 9.73 3.86 -16.58
C LYS A 411 10.72 3.53 -17.70
N LEU A 412 10.29 3.62 -18.97
CA LEU A 412 11.12 3.47 -20.18
C LEU A 412 11.68 4.82 -20.70
N GLY A 413 11.31 5.97 -20.13
CA GLY A 413 11.73 7.26 -20.64
C GLY A 413 11.14 7.65 -22.00
N LEU A 414 9.95 7.13 -22.32
CA LEU A 414 9.14 7.51 -23.48
C LEU A 414 8.14 8.57 -23.00
N LEU A 415 8.31 9.83 -23.42
CA LEU A 415 7.68 10.99 -22.77
C LEU A 415 6.96 11.94 -23.74
N THR A 416 7.32 11.92 -25.02
CA THR A 416 6.91 12.92 -26.02
C THR A 416 5.93 12.36 -27.05
N LYS A 417 5.98 11.05 -27.33
CA LYS A 417 5.08 10.35 -28.26
C LYS A 417 4.55 9.06 -27.61
N ASN A 418 3.27 8.79 -27.79
CA ASN A 418 2.65 7.50 -27.50
C ASN A 418 2.51 6.74 -28.83
N GLU A 419 3.26 5.66 -29.00
CA GLU A 419 3.29 4.87 -30.23
C GLU A 419 2.60 3.50 -29.99
N PRO A 420 1.91 2.91 -30.99
CA PRO A 420 1.31 1.58 -30.83
C PRO A 420 2.33 0.46 -30.54
N GLU A 421 3.60 0.65 -30.90
CA GLU A 421 4.68 -0.30 -30.60
C GLU A 421 5.15 -0.27 -29.14
N ASP A 422 4.74 0.72 -28.34
CA ASP A 422 5.11 0.84 -26.92
C ASP A 422 4.68 -0.42 -26.13
N GLU A 423 3.46 -0.90 -26.35
CA GLU A 423 2.90 -2.07 -25.66
C GLU A 423 3.65 -3.36 -25.99
N MET A 424 4.03 -3.54 -27.25
CA MET A 424 4.84 -4.69 -27.69
C MET A 424 6.25 -4.60 -27.10
N LEU A 425 6.87 -3.40 -27.10
CA LEU A 425 8.20 -3.18 -26.51
C LEU A 425 8.21 -3.44 -24.99
N ILE A 426 7.14 -3.06 -24.27
CA ILE A 426 6.93 -3.36 -22.85
C ILE A 426 6.75 -4.87 -22.63
N THR A 427 5.96 -5.53 -23.47
CA THR A 427 5.70 -6.98 -23.39
C THR A 427 7.00 -7.78 -23.63
N GLU A 428 7.78 -7.38 -24.64
CA GLU A 428 9.08 -7.99 -24.94
C GLU A 428 10.10 -7.74 -23.84
N LEU A 429 10.12 -6.56 -23.20
CA LEU A 429 10.98 -6.31 -22.03
C LEU A 429 10.69 -7.31 -20.91
N LEU A 430 9.41 -7.44 -20.53
CA LEU A 430 9.00 -8.33 -19.45
C LEU A 430 9.26 -9.80 -19.79
N GLN A 431 9.09 -10.20 -21.06
CA GLN A 431 9.47 -11.53 -21.52
C GLN A 431 10.99 -11.77 -21.40
N THR A 432 11.83 -10.85 -21.86
CA THR A 432 13.29 -10.94 -21.70
C THR A 432 13.70 -10.97 -20.23
N MET A 433 13.06 -10.18 -19.36
CA MET A 433 13.31 -10.23 -17.90
C MET A 433 12.94 -11.58 -17.29
N HIS A 434 11.85 -12.22 -17.75
CA HIS A 434 11.45 -13.56 -17.30
C HIS A 434 12.45 -14.63 -17.77
N ASP A 435 12.78 -14.65 -19.07
CA ASP A 435 13.63 -15.68 -19.69
C ASP A 435 15.09 -15.59 -19.23
N THR A 436 15.56 -14.40 -18.84
CA THR A 436 16.91 -14.19 -18.28
C THR A 436 16.95 -14.23 -16.74
N GLY A 437 15.79 -14.23 -16.08
CA GLY A 437 15.66 -14.18 -14.62
C GLY A 437 16.10 -12.85 -14.00
N ALA A 438 15.96 -11.74 -14.72
CA ALA A 438 16.51 -10.45 -14.34
C ALA A 438 15.81 -9.80 -13.13
N ASP A 439 16.58 -9.04 -12.34
CA ASP A 439 16.07 -8.26 -11.21
C ASP A 439 15.08 -7.17 -11.69
N PHE A 440 13.87 -7.16 -11.13
CA PHE A 440 12.80 -6.30 -11.61
C PHE A 440 13.13 -4.82 -11.42
N THR A 441 13.64 -4.45 -10.23
CA THR A 441 13.88 -3.05 -9.88
C THR A 441 15.14 -2.53 -10.55
N ASN A 442 16.23 -3.31 -10.49
CA ASN A 442 17.52 -2.87 -10.99
C ASN A 442 17.57 -2.81 -12.52
N THR A 443 16.80 -3.65 -13.23
CA THR A 443 16.66 -3.57 -14.70
C THR A 443 16.16 -2.18 -15.10
N PHE A 444 14.98 -1.78 -14.58
CA PHE A 444 14.42 -0.46 -14.85
C PHE A 444 15.34 0.69 -14.40
N ARG A 445 16.05 0.53 -13.29
CA ARG A 445 17.03 1.51 -12.81
C ARG A 445 18.29 1.58 -13.67
N SER A 446 18.62 0.53 -14.41
CA SER A 446 19.73 0.50 -15.37
C SER A 446 19.36 1.12 -16.72
N LEU A 447 18.09 1.07 -17.12
CA LEU A 447 17.64 1.65 -18.39
C LEU A 447 17.90 3.16 -18.52
N SER A 448 17.97 3.94 -17.42
CA SER A 448 18.29 5.38 -17.48
C SER A 448 19.77 5.66 -17.79
N GLN A 449 20.65 4.66 -17.67
CA GLN A 449 22.06 4.73 -18.07
C GLN A 449 22.28 4.35 -19.54
N ILE A 450 21.28 3.78 -20.22
CA ILE A 450 21.34 3.52 -21.67
C ILE A 450 21.15 4.86 -22.39
N SER A 451 22.12 5.25 -23.22
CA SER A 451 22.07 6.49 -24.00
C SER A 451 21.01 6.42 -25.12
N CYS A 452 20.51 7.59 -25.52
CA CYS A 452 19.74 7.68 -26.76
C CYS A 452 20.69 7.62 -27.99
N PRO A 453 20.18 7.34 -29.20
CA PRO A 453 20.93 7.54 -30.43
C PRO A 453 21.38 9.00 -30.60
N GLY A 454 22.59 9.23 -31.09
CA GLY A 454 23.22 10.55 -31.18
C GLY A 454 23.76 11.11 -29.86
N GLU A 455 23.89 10.29 -28.81
CA GLU A 455 24.40 10.71 -27.50
C GLU A 455 25.63 9.89 -27.09
N GLY A 456 26.77 10.59 -26.91
CA GLY A 456 28.05 9.97 -26.55
C GLY A 456 28.76 9.24 -27.70
N GLU A 457 28.10 9.09 -28.85
CA GLU A 457 28.64 8.53 -30.09
C GLU A 457 29.88 9.31 -30.57
N THR A 458 31.06 8.75 -30.28
CA THR A 458 32.32 9.18 -30.89
C THR A 458 32.41 8.60 -32.30
N GLU A 459 33.22 9.20 -33.19
CA GLU A 459 33.47 8.69 -34.55
C GLU A 459 34.05 7.26 -34.61
N THR A 460 34.38 6.67 -33.46
CA THR A 460 35.01 5.35 -33.28
C THR A 460 34.11 4.29 -32.66
N GLU A 461 32.89 4.60 -32.19
CA GLU A 461 31.99 3.61 -31.58
C GLU A 461 30.82 3.27 -32.53
N THR A 462 30.55 1.98 -32.70
CA THR A 462 29.43 1.51 -33.54
C THR A 462 28.15 1.33 -32.71
N GLU A 463 27.00 1.27 -33.39
CA GLU A 463 25.73 0.89 -32.75
C GLU A 463 25.83 -0.50 -32.09
N GLU A 464 26.61 -1.42 -32.66
CA GLU A 464 26.85 -2.75 -32.09
C GLU A 464 27.64 -2.67 -30.78
N ASP A 465 28.64 -1.78 -30.67
CA ASP A 465 29.37 -1.53 -29.42
C ASP A 465 28.48 -0.94 -28.33
N ILE A 466 27.57 -0.02 -28.71
CA ILE A 466 26.66 0.65 -27.76
C ILE A 466 25.58 -0.32 -27.28
N VAL A 467 24.97 -1.09 -28.19
CA VAL A 467 24.04 -2.18 -27.84
C VAL A 467 24.73 -3.20 -26.94
N LYS A 468 25.98 -3.58 -27.24
CA LYS A 468 26.76 -4.51 -26.40
C LYS A 468 27.02 -3.97 -25.00
N LYS A 469 27.50 -2.73 -24.85
CA LYS A 469 27.70 -2.09 -23.54
C LYS A 469 26.42 -2.04 -22.71
N ALA A 470 25.29 -1.75 -23.35
CA ALA A 470 23.98 -1.75 -22.70
C ALA A 470 23.51 -3.18 -22.34
N SER A 471 23.84 -4.19 -23.14
CA SER A 471 23.59 -5.60 -22.82
C SER A 471 24.43 -6.04 -21.62
N ASP A 472 25.73 -5.74 -21.59
CA ASP A 472 26.65 -6.05 -20.50
C ASP A 472 26.13 -5.46 -19.16
N LEU A 473 25.59 -4.23 -19.17
CA LEU A 473 24.97 -3.58 -18.01
C LEU A 473 23.70 -4.31 -17.50
N LEU A 474 22.89 -4.89 -18.39
CA LEU A 474 21.70 -5.66 -18.00
C LEU A 474 22.02 -7.11 -17.64
N LEU A 475 23.10 -7.68 -18.18
CA LEU A 475 23.65 -8.97 -17.75
C LEU A 475 24.11 -8.97 -16.29
N GLU A 476 24.57 -7.83 -15.75
CA GLU A 476 24.82 -7.69 -14.30
C GLU A 476 23.56 -7.88 -13.43
N GLN A 477 22.35 -7.78 -14.01
CA GLN A 477 21.08 -7.95 -13.29
C GLN A 477 20.42 -9.33 -13.54
N CYS A 478 21.02 -10.17 -14.38
CA CYS A 478 20.52 -11.51 -14.72
C CYS A 478 20.78 -12.54 -13.61
N ALA A 479 20.02 -13.64 -13.65
CA ALA A 479 20.20 -14.76 -12.73
C ALA A 479 21.40 -15.65 -13.07
N SER A 480 22.06 -16.21 -12.05
CA SER A 480 22.99 -17.33 -12.21
C SER A 480 22.24 -18.62 -12.58
N LEU A 481 22.97 -19.58 -13.15
CA LEU A 481 22.43 -20.89 -13.49
C LEU A 481 21.93 -21.66 -12.25
N GLU A 482 22.61 -21.56 -11.09
CA GLU A 482 22.16 -22.18 -9.84
C GLU A 482 20.86 -21.55 -9.32
N GLU A 483 20.72 -20.23 -9.44
CA GLU A 483 19.54 -19.51 -8.96
C GLU A 483 18.32 -19.74 -9.87
N LEU A 484 18.51 -19.80 -11.19
CA LEU A 484 17.45 -20.25 -12.12
C LEU A 484 17.01 -21.68 -11.80
N LYS A 485 17.98 -22.57 -11.50
CA LYS A 485 17.71 -23.95 -11.04
C LYS A 485 17.01 -23.99 -9.69
N ALA A 486 17.24 -23.01 -8.79
CA ALA A 486 16.53 -22.91 -7.53
C ALA A 486 15.08 -22.43 -7.74
N ALA A 487 14.87 -21.35 -8.50
CA ALA A 487 13.56 -20.75 -8.75
C ALA A 487 12.59 -21.68 -9.52
N ASN A 488 13.12 -22.51 -10.42
CA ASN A 488 12.34 -23.48 -11.20
C ASN A 488 12.14 -24.83 -10.49
N LYS A 489 12.55 -24.99 -9.22
CA LYS A 489 12.11 -26.16 -8.43
C LYS A 489 10.60 -26.12 -8.24
N PRO A 490 9.90 -27.27 -8.39
CA PRO A 490 8.52 -27.39 -7.98
C PRO A 490 8.37 -27.05 -6.49
N SER A 491 7.29 -26.36 -6.14
CA SER A 491 6.91 -26.11 -4.74
C SER A 491 6.14 -27.28 -4.11
N MET A 492 5.80 -28.28 -4.93
CA MET A 492 5.01 -29.46 -4.61
C MET A 492 5.91 -30.71 -4.63
N ASP A 493 5.68 -31.67 -3.71
CA ASP A 493 6.45 -32.91 -3.71
C ASP A 493 6.19 -33.71 -5.02
N PRO A 494 7.22 -34.31 -5.65
CA PRO A 494 7.04 -35.07 -6.89
C PRO A 494 6.00 -36.21 -6.82
N ARG A 495 5.78 -36.79 -5.62
CA ARG A 495 4.75 -37.84 -5.39
C ARG A 495 3.37 -37.24 -5.31
N GLU A 496 3.22 -36.05 -4.71
CA GLU A 496 1.97 -35.30 -4.67
C GLU A 496 1.55 -34.86 -6.08
N LEU A 497 2.48 -34.32 -6.86
CA LEU A 497 2.22 -33.95 -8.25
C LEU A 497 1.84 -35.18 -9.10
N ALA A 498 2.54 -36.31 -8.95
CA ALA A 498 2.20 -37.56 -9.63
C ALA A 498 0.82 -38.11 -9.20
N MET A 499 0.46 -37.99 -7.91
CA MET A 499 -0.86 -38.34 -7.41
C MET A 499 -1.95 -37.46 -8.02
N LEU A 500 -1.77 -36.14 -8.04
CA LEU A 500 -2.74 -35.20 -8.62
C LEU A 500 -2.90 -35.39 -10.14
N LEU A 501 -1.83 -35.70 -10.87
CA LEU A 501 -1.90 -36.06 -12.29
C LEU A 501 -2.71 -37.35 -12.52
N SER A 502 -2.49 -38.38 -11.69
CA SER A 502 -3.27 -39.62 -11.72
C SER A 502 -4.75 -39.38 -11.37
N MET A 503 -5.04 -38.53 -10.38
CA MET A 503 -6.39 -38.14 -10.00
C MET A 503 -7.10 -37.32 -11.09
N ALA A 504 -6.40 -36.42 -11.78
CA ALA A 504 -6.96 -35.64 -12.89
C ALA A 504 -7.40 -36.53 -14.08
N GLN A 505 -6.80 -37.71 -14.23
CA GLN A 505 -7.20 -38.72 -15.23
C GLN A 505 -8.30 -39.67 -14.71
N SER A 506 -8.23 -40.09 -13.44
CA SER A 506 -9.09 -41.15 -12.88
C SER A 506 -10.37 -40.66 -12.18
N ASN A 507 -10.36 -39.45 -11.59
CA ASN A 507 -11.52 -38.83 -10.97
C ASN A 507 -11.47 -37.29 -11.10
N PRO A 508 -11.89 -36.73 -12.25
CA PRO A 508 -11.85 -35.29 -12.50
C PRO A 508 -12.64 -34.43 -11.50
N ALA A 509 -13.71 -34.97 -10.90
CA ALA A 509 -14.54 -34.25 -9.94
C ALA A 509 -13.84 -34.10 -8.59
N LEU A 510 -13.22 -35.17 -8.08
CA LEU A 510 -12.41 -35.10 -6.86
C LEU A 510 -11.15 -34.26 -7.07
N PHE A 511 -10.56 -34.31 -8.27
CA PHE A 511 -9.44 -33.43 -8.64
C PHE A 511 -9.82 -31.95 -8.48
N GLN A 512 -10.94 -31.51 -9.06
CA GLN A 512 -11.44 -30.12 -8.98
C GLN A 512 -11.74 -29.62 -7.55
N MET A 513 -11.90 -30.51 -6.57
CA MET A 513 -12.07 -30.14 -5.16
C MET A 513 -10.75 -29.88 -4.41
N ILE A 514 -9.63 -30.36 -4.94
CA ILE A 514 -8.32 -30.40 -4.25
C ILE A 514 -7.29 -29.52 -4.96
N SER A 515 -7.35 -29.42 -6.29
CA SER A 515 -6.45 -28.59 -7.08
C SER A 515 -7.11 -28.19 -8.41
N ASP A 516 -6.44 -27.34 -9.18
CA ASP A 516 -6.90 -26.86 -10.48
C ASP A 516 -5.88 -27.14 -11.59
N ARG A 517 -6.36 -27.11 -12.85
CA ARG A 517 -5.54 -27.45 -14.02
C ARG A 517 -4.42 -26.45 -14.29
N ALA A 518 -4.59 -25.16 -13.96
CA ALA A 518 -3.56 -24.15 -14.14
C ALA A 518 -2.42 -24.33 -13.12
N THR A 519 -2.76 -24.70 -11.88
CA THR A 519 -1.79 -25.03 -10.84
C THR A 519 -0.93 -26.24 -11.22
N ILE A 520 -1.51 -27.33 -11.75
CA ILE A 520 -0.70 -28.43 -12.33
C ILE A 520 0.16 -27.93 -13.50
N ALA A 521 -0.42 -27.19 -14.46
CA ALA A 521 0.32 -26.74 -15.64
C ALA A 521 1.55 -25.89 -15.29
N ARG A 522 1.44 -25.05 -14.25
CA ARG A 522 2.53 -24.22 -13.71
C ARG A 522 3.68 -25.05 -13.10
N GLN A 523 3.36 -26.14 -12.41
CA GLN A 523 4.38 -27.05 -11.86
C GLN A 523 5.06 -27.88 -12.97
N LEU A 524 4.32 -28.24 -14.03
CA LEU A 524 4.88 -28.91 -15.21
C LEU A 524 5.80 -28.00 -16.04
N ASP A 525 5.43 -26.72 -16.23
CA ASP A 525 6.27 -25.71 -16.89
C ASP A 525 7.61 -25.51 -16.14
N ARG A 526 7.54 -25.35 -14.80
CA ARG A 526 8.74 -25.28 -13.94
C ARG A 526 9.61 -26.54 -14.04
N LEU A 527 9.01 -27.73 -14.07
CA LEU A 527 9.76 -28.99 -14.30
C LEU A 527 10.46 -29.04 -15.66
N GLY A 528 9.81 -28.57 -16.73
CA GLY A 528 10.41 -28.47 -18.06
C GLY A 528 11.63 -27.54 -18.04
N LYS A 529 11.44 -26.30 -17.58
CA LYS A 529 12.50 -25.30 -17.45
C LYS A 529 13.65 -25.80 -16.58
N LEU A 530 13.37 -26.48 -15.47
CA LEU A 530 14.41 -27.06 -14.61
C LEU A 530 15.24 -28.13 -15.33
N LYS A 531 14.61 -29.00 -16.13
CA LYS A 531 15.32 -30.00 -16.94
C LYS A 531 16.23 -29.33 -17.96
N ASP A 532 15.71 -28.36 -18.72
CA ASP A 532 16.49 -27.67 -19.76
C ASP A 532 17.67 -26.90 -19.14
N LEU A 533 17.47 -26.26 -17.98
CA LEU A 533 18.55 -25.66 -17.20
C LEU A 533 19.57 -26.69 -16.70
N MET A 534 19.17 -27.91 -16.32
CA MET A 534 20.09 -28.97 -15.92
C MET A 534 20.98 -29.46 -17.07
N GLU A 535 20.50 -29.38 -18.31
CA GLU A 535 21.26 -29.72 -19.53
C GLU A 535 22.12 -28.54 -20.06
N THR A 536 21.81 -27.31 -19.65
CA THR A 536 22.49 -26.06 -20.06
C THR A 536 23.75 -25.73 -19.22
N SER A 537 24.82 -25.23 -19.85
CA SER A 537 26.01 -24.68 -19.16
C SER A 537 25.94 -23.17 -18.90
N GLN A 538 26.79 -22.66 -18.00
CA GLN A 538 26.78 -21.24 -17.59
C GLN A 538 27.21 -20.28 -18.71
N GLU A 539 28.04 -20.69 -19.66
CA GLU A 539 28.43 -19.83 -20.79
C GLU A 539 27.40 -19.84 -21.92
N GLU A 540 26.72 -20.98 -22.16
CA GLU A 540 25.55 -21.04 -23.06
C GLU A 540 24.40 -20.17 -22.53
N LEU A 541 24.13 -20.22 -21.23
CA LEU A 541 23.15 -19.35 -20.57
C LEU A 541 23.49 -17.86 -20.78
N LYS A 542 24.73 -17.44 -20.49
CA LYS A 542 25.17 -16.05 -20.70
C LYS A 542 25.04 -15.62 -22.16
N THR A 543 25.43 -16.49 -23.09
CA THR A 543 25.36 -16.20 -24.53
C THR A 543 23.91 -15.96 -24.95
N LYS A 544 22.98 -16.83 -24.53
CA LYS A 544 21.54 -16.63 -24.77
C LYS A 544 21.01 -15.35 -24.11
N GLN A 545 21.35 -15.11 -22.84
CA GLN A 545 20.96 -13.88 -22.13
C GLN A 545 21.45 -12.62 -22.86
N ALA A 546 22.66 -12.65 -23.42
CA ALA A 546 23.24 -11.54 -24.18
C ALA A 546 22.53 -11.32 -25.52
N GLU A 547 22.19 -12.39 -26.24
CA GLU A 547 21.42 -12.32 -27.50
C GLU A 547 20.00 -11.76 -27.28
N ASP A 548 19.30 -12.25 -26.25
CA ASP A 548 17.94 -11.81 -25.92
C ASP A 548 17.92 -10.33 -25.47
N TRP A 549 18.88 -9.90 -24.64
CA TRP A 549 19.02 -8.48 -24.27
C TRP A 549 19.40 -7.58 -25.45
N SER A 550 20.39 -7.98 -26.26
CA SER A 550 20.82 -7.18 -27.42
C SER A 550 19.68 -6.96 -28.43
N ARG A 551 18.85 -8.01 -28.63
CA ARG A 551 17.65 -7.95 -29.50
C ARG A 551 16.62 -6.94 -28.99
N TRP A 552 16.40 -6.88 -27.67
CA TRP A 552 15.47 -5.92 -27.07
C TRP A 552 16.04 -4.49 -27.06
N ILE A 553 17.31 -4.32 -26.67
CA ILE A 553 17.98 -3.01 -26.60
C ILE A 553 18.01 -2.32 -27.98
N ALA A 554 18.28 -3.05 -29.07
CA ALA A 554 18.26 -2.49 -30.42
C ALA A 554 16.86 -1.94 -30.80
N ARG A 555 15.77 -2.60 -30.35
CA ARG A 555 14.39 -2.10 -30.53
C ARG A 555 14.11 -0.88 -29.66
N TYR A 556 14.55 -0.92 -28.40
CA TYR A 556 14.40 0.19 -27.45
C TYR A 556 15.15 1.45 -27.92
N ARG A 557 16.41 1.35 -28.36
CA ARG A 557 17.16 2.48 -28.95
C ARG A 557 16.49 3.03 -30.20
N LYS A 558 15.99 2.17 -31.09
CA LYS A 558 15.19 2.60 -32.26
C LYS A 558 13.91 3.34 -31.87
N ARG A 559 13.24 2.96 -30.79
CA ARG A 559 12.06 3.66 -30.26
C ARG A 559 12.41 4.99 -29.59
N LEU A 560 13.55 5.06 -28.88
CA LEU A 560 14.10 6.31 -28.32
C LEU A 560 14.47 7.33 -29.40
N ALA A 561 14.93 6.90 -30.58
CA ALA A 561 15.18 7.82 -31.69
C ALA A 561 13.96 8.67 -32.05
N ARG A 562 12.75 8.08 -32.01
CA ARG A 562 11.49 8.79 -32.31
C ARG A 562 11.14 9.87 -31.29
N GLU A 563 11.63 9.78 -30.05
CA GLU A 563 11.43 10.86 -29.06
C GLU A 563 12.18 12.15 -29.47
N LEU A 564 13.29 12.00 -30.20
CA LEU A 564 14.12 13.12 -30.68
C LEU A 564 13.68 13.65 -32.05
N GLU A 565 12.97 12.85 -32.86
CA GLU A 565 12.44 13.26 -34.17
C GLU A 565 11.51 14.48 -34.09
N GLY A 566 11.99 15.61 -34.57
CA GLY A 566 11.25 16.89 -34.61
C GLY A 566 11.51 17.82 -33.42
N GLN A 567 12.33 17.40 -32.44
CA GLN A 567 12.67 18.22 -31.28
C GLN A 567 13.74 19.26 -31.62
N SER A 568 13.56 20.49 -31.14
CA SER A 568 14.54 21.57 -31.32
C SER A 568 15.72 21.51 -30.35
N ASP A 569 15.53 20.91 -29.17
CA ASP A 569 16.58 20.66 -28.18
C ASP A 569 16.60 19.19 -27.76
N ALA A 570 17.44 18.41 -28.42
CA ALA A 570 17.65 17.00 -28.10
C ALA A 570 18.42 16.77 -26.79
N ALA A 571 19.08 17.79 -26.21
CA ALA A 571 19.75 17.66 -24.92
C ALA A 571 18.73 17.78 -23.78
N ALA A 572 17.84 18.77 -23.83
CA ALA A 572 16.76 18.93 -22.86
C ALA A 572 15.84 17.70 -22.79
N VAL A 573 15.52 17.07 -23.94
CA VAL A 573 14.71 15.84 -23.97
C VAL A 573 15.42 14.65 -23.30
N ARG A 574 16.76 14.57 -23.39
CA ARG A 574 17.54 13.50 -22.74
C ARG A 574 17.72 13.75 -21.24
N GLU A 575 17.90 14.99 -20.82
CA GLU A 575 17.89 15.37 -19.40
C GLU A 575 16.51 15.08 -18.76
N GLU A 576 15.42 15.46 -19.44
CA GLU A 576 14.05 15.18 -19.01
C GLU A 576 13.79 13.66 -18.92
N ARG A 577 14.22 12.88 -19.92
CA ARG A 577 14.18 11.42 -19.91
C ARG A 577 14.83 10.85 -18.66
N VAL A 578 16.10 11.19 -18.40
CA VAL A 578 16.83 10.66 -17.24
C VAL A 578 16.16 11.11 -15.94
N ARG A 579 15.72 12.37 -15.82
CA ARG A 579 15.04 12.89 -14.62
C ARG A 579 13.72 12.18 -14.31
N VAL A 580 12.91 11.90 -15.33
CA VAL A 580 11.64 11.17 -15.15
C VAL A 580 11.89 9.70 -14.86
N MET A 581 12.81 9.06 -15.58
CA MET A 581 13.17 7.65 -15.29
C MET A 581 13.73 7.51 -13.88
N ASP A 582 14.61 8.39 -13.43
CA ASP A 582 15.23 8.32 -12.10
C ASP A 582 14.27 8.62 -10.95
N SER A 583 13.21 9.42 -11.19
CA SER A 583 12.13 9.64 -10.21
C SER A 583 11.03 8.56 -10.25
N THR A 584 10.88 7.83 -11.36
CA THR A 584 9.87 6.76 -11.52
C THR A 584 10.43 5.36 -11.23
N ASN A 585 11.73 5.14 -11.42
CA ASN A 585 12.41 3.86 -11.19
C ASN A 585 13.19 3.92 -9.87
N PRO A 586 12.64 3.36 -8.77
CA PRO A 586 13.26 3.43 -7.46
C PRO A 586 14.61 2.71 -7.45
N ARG A 587 15.58 3.26 -6.73
CA ARG A 587 16.88 2.61 -6.50
C ARG A 587 16.81 1.47 -5.46
N VAL A 588 15.82 1.53 -4.56
CA VAL A 588 15.63 0.59 -3.45
C VAL A 588 14.13 0.34 -3.28
N ILE A 589 13.78 -0.93 -3.05
CA ILE A 589 12.44 -1.41 -2.68
C ILE A 589 12.53 -2.22 -1.38
N LEU A 590 11.41 -2.43 -0.69
CA LEU A 590 11.37 -3.24 0.53
C LEU A 590 11.39 -4.75 0.20
N ARG A 591 12.56 -5.22 -0.27
CA ARG A 591 12.83 -6.65 -0.52
C ARG A 591 12.63 -7.46 0.76
N ASN A 592 12.17 -8.70 0.64
CA ASN A 592 11.76 -9.49 1.81
C ASN A 592 12.91 -9.70 2.82
N TYR A 593 14.14 -9.87 2.36
CA TYR A 593 15.31 -10.01 3.25
C TYR A 593 15.64 -8.71 4.01
N ILE A 594 15.40 -7.52 3.44
CA ILE A 594 15.64 -6.24 4.13
C ILE A 594 14.68 -6.11 5.31
N ALA A 595 13.39 -6.43 5.09
CA ALA A 595 12.41 -6.48 6.16
C ALA A 595 12.78 -7.55 7.21
N GLN A 596 13.24 -8.73 6.79
CA GLN A 596 13.62 -9.82 7.71
C GLN A 596 14.82 -9.45 8.59
N ASN A 597 15.89 -8.88 8.02
CA ASN A 597 17.06 -8.43 8.78
C ASN A 597 16.67 -7.40 9.87
N ALA A 598 15.81 -6.43 9.52
CA ALA A 598 15.32 -5.42 10.46
C ALA A 598 14.43 -6.01 11.57
N ILE A 599 13.72 -7.11 11.28
CA ILE A 599 12.93 -7.87 12.27
C ILE A 599 13.83 -8.64 13.23
N GLU A 600 14.83 -9.35 12.70
CA GLU A 600 15.77 -10.14 13.51
C GLU A 600 16.59 -9.26 14.46
N ALA A 601 17.03 -8.08 13.99
CA ALA A 601 17.62 -7.05 14.86
C ALA A 601 16.65 -6.64 15.99
N ALA A 602 15.40 -6.32 15.64
CA ALA A 602 14.39 -5.83 16.59
C ALA A 602 13.93 -6.89 17.60
N GLU A 603 13.89 -8.17 17.23
CA GLU A 603 13.58 -9.27 18.15
C GLU A 603 14.71 -9.48 19.18
N ASN A 604 15.96 -9.34 18.76
CA ASN A 604 17.12 -9.26 19.65
C ASN A 604 17.18 -7.95 20.46
N GLY A 605 16.43 -6.92 20.06
CA GLY A 605 16.23 -5.68 20.80
C GLY A 605 16.95 -4.45 20.24
N ASP A 606 17.61 -4.56 19.09
CA ASP A 606 18.12 -3.40 18.36
C ASP A 606 17.10 -2.89 17.33
N PHE A 607 16.72 -1.63 17.45
CA PHE A 607 15.77 -0.98 16.55
C PHE A 607 16.46 -0.08 15.50
N SER A 608 17.79 -0.08 15.43
CA SER A 608 18.59 0.71 14.50
C SER A 608 18.22 0.45 13.03
N GLU A 609 18.22 -0.81 12.61
CA GLU A 609 17.92 -1.25 11.23
C GLU A 609 16.48 -0.90 10.80
N VAL A 610 15.51 -1.00 11.71
CA VAL A 610 14.11 -0.59 11.44
C VAL A 610 14.05 0.91 11.16
N ARG A 611 14.79 1.74 11.91
CA ARG A 611 14.83 3.20 11.75
C ARG A 611 15.62 3.61 10.52
N ALA A 612 16.77 2.97 10.27
CA ALA A 612 17.58 3.17 9.07
C ALA A 612 16.79 2.86 7.79
N SER A 613 15.96 1.81 7.80
CA SER A 613 15.08 1.45 6.67
C SER A 613 14.12 2.58 6.28
N ILE A 614 13.60 3.36 7.25
CA ILE A 614 12.76 4.54 6.98
C ILE A 614 13.60 5.64 6.32
N HIS A 615 14.74 5.99 6.94
CA HIS A 615 15.61 7.06 6.44
C HIS A 615 16.19 6.75 5.04
N HIS A 616 16.49 5.50 4.73
CA HIS A 616 16.91 5.10 3.39
C HIS A 616 15.77 5.24 2.36
N SER A 617 14.53 4.92 2.75
CA SER A 617 13.34 5.14 1.89
C SER A 617 13.11 6.63 1.60
N LEU A 618 13.35 7.50 2.58
CA LEU A 618 13.31 8.97 2.43
C LEU A 618 14.44 9.51 1.53
N VAL A 619 15.69 9.11 1.78
CA VAL A 619 16.87 9.75 1.17
C VAL A 619 17.05 9.37 -0.30
N PHE A 620 16.83 8.10 -0.67
CA PHE A 620 17.13 7.64 -2.03
C PHE A 620 16.09 8.00 -3.10
N LEU A 621 14.93 8.54 -2.71
CA LEU A 621 13.92 9.06 -3.64
C LEU A 621 13.92 10.60 -3.71
N THR A 622 14.47 11.29 -2.71
CA THR A 622 14.54 12.77 -2.68
C THR A 622 15.79 13.35 -3.34
N HIS A 623 16.91 12.63 -3.38
CA HIS A 623 18.21 13.17 -3.76
C HIS A 623 18.58 13.04 -5.25
N CYS A 624 17.61 13.18 -6.16
CA CYS A 624 17.86 13.15 -7.62
C CYS A 624 18.35 14.49 -8.23
N SER A 625 18.83 15.43 -7.40
CA SER A 625 19.14 16.82 -7.81
C SER A 625 20.61 17.24 -7.60
N SER A 626 21.55 16.29 -7.49
CA SER A 626 23.00 16.59 -7.43
C SER A 626 23.83 15.57 -8.21
N PRO A 627 24.58 15.99 -9.25
CA PRO A 627 25.51 15.11 -9.97
C PRO A 627 26.75 14.68 -9.17
N GLN A 628 26.92 15.15 -7.92
CA GLN A 628 28.13 14.91 -7.13
C GLN A 628 27.81 14.38 -5.73
N ASN A 629 27.63 13.06 -5.63
CA ASN A 629 27.99 12.32 -4.41
C ASN A 629 28.53 10.93 -4.75
N LYS A 630 29.60 10.52 -4.06
CA LYS A 630 30.37 9.31 -4.38
C LYS A 630 29.64 8.04 -3.92
N LYS A 631 29.98 6.90 -4.55
CA LYS A 631 29.49 5.56 -4.13
C LYS A 631 29.67 5.38 -2.61
N PRO A 632 28.62 5.01 -1.84
CA PRO A 632 28.79 4.53 -0.48
C PRO A 632 29.62 3.23 -0.51
N THR A 633 30.78 3.22 0.15
CA THR A 633 31.79 2.15 0.03
C THR A 633 31.52 0.92 0.91
N HIS A 634 30.30 0.75 1.43
CA HIS A 634 29.95 -0.29 2.40
C HIS A 634 28.61 -0.99 2.10
N PHE A 635 28.48 -1.60 0.93
CA PHE A 635 27.41 -2.57 0.64
C PHE A 635 27.85 -3.83 -0.14
N SER A 636 29.14 -3.96 -0.48
CA SER A 636 29.69 -5.10 -1.25
C SER A 636 29.97 -6.35 -0.40
N SER A 637 29.31 -6.52 0.74
CA SER A 637 29.62 -7.58 1.72
C SER A 637 28.43 -7.98 2.60
N PHE A 638 27.26 -8.18 2.01
CA PHE A 638 26.22 -9.00 2.62
C PHE A 638 26.11 -10.30 1.82
N ALA A 639 26.48 -11.41 2.45
CA ALA A 639 26.47 -12.71 1.80
C ALA A 639 25.03 -13.18 1.55
N PHE A 640 24.82 -13.87 0.43
CA PHE A 640 23.57 -14.58 0.16
C PHE A 640 23.37 -15.64 1.25
N CYS A 641 22.40 -15.42 2.15
CA CYS A 641 21.86 -16.47 2.98
C CYS A 641 20.76 -17.17 2.16
N PRO A 642 20.90 -18.46 1.81
CA PRO A 642 19.89 -19.16 1.03
C PRO A 642 18.59 -19.31 1.84
N SER A 643 17.47 -19.18 1.14
CA SER A 643 16.10 -19.39 1.62
C SER A 643 15.79 -20.86 1.90
#